data_AF-A0A6A6NX05-F1
#
_entry.id   AF-A0A6A6NX05-F1
#
_cell.length_a   1.000
_cell.length_b   1.000
_cell.length_c   1.000
_cell.angle_alpha   90.00
_cell.angle_beta   90.00
_cell.angle_gamma   90.00
#
_symmetry.space_group_name_H-M   'P 1'
#
loop_
_entity.id
_entity.type
_entity.pdbx_description
1 polymer ?
#
loop_
_entity_poly.entity_id
_entity_poly.type
_entity_poly.pdbx_seq_one_letter_code
_entity_poly.pdbx_strand_id
1 'polypeptide(L)'
;MSNSESNGPESKEVPEPAMGFENGGEIPKDSSRRRIVVVGLGMVGVAFIEKLMKYDAKRREWDVVVIGEEPHLAYNRVGLTSFFQHRQVENLYLNPREWYSSMPDGSLNYHLNTKVHEINSEEKTVKTAAGEIVPYDILVLATGSDAVLPRHTPGHDAQGVFVYRTIEDLQRLIDFSATKKGTTGAVVGGGLLGLEAAKAMMDLEEFGKVRLIERNRWVLSRQLDGDAGGMVVEQVRALGLDVLLSKRVGRIKTTEDNYVSGVVFEDGEEMDCTCICFAIGIRARDELARKAGIKCADRGGGIVVKNDLSTSAPDIYAIGECASWENQTFGLIAPGIEMADVLAFNLTQAKVHAPRKFKRPDLSTKLKLLGVEVASFGDFFADRDGPKELPARHGRKDVKEGTFNRVKDLTEGPAPPPVKALTYKDPFQQVYKKYLFTMDGKHLLGGMMIGDTKDYVKLVPMVKNQQKLEIPPSELIVGKASGDDDTSDLPDDTQICSCHNVTKGDVANSVKDGTCKSVGDVKSCTKAGTGCGGCMPLVQTIFNKTMESMGQEVKNHLCPHFEYSRADLFNIIYVKKLETFEQIMKACGKDPNSSGCEACKPAIGSITSSLYNKHILDEQRRGLQDTNDRFLANIQRNGTFSVIPRVAGGEITPDKLIIIGTVAKKYNLYTKITGGQRIDMFGAKKQDLLSIWTEIIEGGMESGHAYAKSLRTVKSCVGTTWCRFGIGDSVGMAVRLEERYKSIRAPHKIKGGVSGCVRECAEAQNKDFGLIATEKGFNVFVGGNGGAKPRHSELLAKDVPPDDVVPILDRYLAFYIRTADKLQRTARWIENLPGGISYLREVILEDKLGICKDLEEQMEQLISSYFCEWTEVIKNPDRRAWFEQFSNTKENVGPAIEPTEERGQERPSYWPKESAKEDFRGTKWSSLAWQPLVEASKFKDLPTGDSHATKRGDTQLAVFKVRGKYYCTQQMCPHKRAFALSDGLIGDDVANNKLWVSCPFHKRNYELGGADAGKCGNDDQVNIATFPAEERDDGWVYVKLPPVEELDSVLGTEKWKIRKDETADPFEKMDKKIKGMKGRKPLFESHLPGAKGEKGTANFILAGGERASNGMDW
;
A
#
# COMPACT_ATOMS: atom_id res chain seq x y z
N MET A 1 18.06 14.23 21.39
CA MET A 1 19.11 15.25 21.22
C MET A 1 19.85 15.40 22.55
N SER A 2 21.17 15.22 22.56
CA SER A 2 22.12 15.94 23.43
C SER A 2 23.50 15.90 22.73
N ASN A 3 24.19 17.04 22.72
CA ASN A 3 25.50 17.26 22.09
C ASN A 3 26.67 16.82 23.00
N SER A 4 27.78 16.37 22.40
CA SER A 4 29.18 16.81 22.69
C SER A 4 30.16 16.05 21.77
N GLU A 5 30.74 16.72 20.76
CA GLU A 5 32.09 17.34 20.73
C GLU A 5 33.21 16.46 20.15
N SER A 6 33.75 16.83 18.98
CA SER A 6 35.14 17.31 18.86
C SER A 6 35.42 17.86 17.45
N ASN A 7 36.15 18.98 17.43
CA ASN A 7 36.37 19.94 16.35
C ASN A 7 37.58 19.61 15.45
N GLY A 8 37.56 20.14 14.22
CA GLY A 8 38.75 20.49 13.43
C GLY A 8 38.37 21.17 12.09
N PRO A 9 39.09 22.21 11.61
CA PRO A 9 38.52 23.39 10.95
C PRO A 9 38.74 23.46 9.42
N GLU A 10 38.25 24.54 8.80
CA GLU A 10 38.33 24.94 7.37
C GLU A 10 37.11 24.47 6.54
N SER A 11 36.22 25.30 6.00
CA SER A 11 36.34 26.67 5.49
C SER A 11 35.02 27.43 5.73
N LYS A 12 35.14 28.63 6.29
CA LYS A 12 34.11 29.67 6.22
C LYS A 12 34.38 30.47 4.94
N GLU A 13 33.61 30.23 3.90
CA GLU A 13 33.44 31.24 2.85
C GLU A 13 31.95 31.46 2.59
N VAL A 14 31.51 32.65 2.98
CA VAL A 14 30.27 33.27 2.53
C VAL A 14 30.47 33.59 1.04
N PRO A 15 29.51 33.33 0.13
CA PRO A 15 29.70 33.68 -1.27
C PRO A 15 29.90 35.19 -1.43
N GLU A 16 30.88 35.57 -2.24
CA GLU A 16 31.18 36.95 -2.62
C GLU A 16 29.96 37.69 -3.24
N PRO A 17 29.94 39.04 -3.20
CA PRO A 17 28.89 39.83 -3.85
C PRO A 17 28.93 39.63 -5.37
N ALA A 18 27.74 39.57 -5.98
CA ALA A 18 27.52 39.35 -7.40
C ALA A 18 28.50 40.11 -8.31
N MET A 19 29.37 39.36 -9.01
CA MET A 19 30.10 39.83 -10.18
C MET A 19 29.19 39.77 -11.41
N GLY A 20 29.30 40.77 -12.27
CA GLY A 20 28.34 41.05 -13.35
C GLY A 20 27.99 39.88 -14.27
N PHE A 21 26.71 39.81 -14.63
CA PHE A 21 26.03 38.70 -15.31
C PHE A 21 26.58 38.36 -16.71
N GLU A 22 27.46 39.20 -17.27
CA GLU A 22 28.02 39.01 -18.61
C GLU A 22 29.33 38.21 -18.67
N ASN A 23 30.09 38.09 -17.56
CA ASN A 23 31.48 37.59 -17.61
C ASN A 23 31.68 36.14 -17.14
N GLY A 24 30.65 35.46 -16.62
CA GLY A 24 30.75 34.10 -16.05
C GLY A 24 30.17 32.96 -16.90
N GLY A 25 29.57 33.23 -18.06
CA GLY A 25 28.86 32.22 -18.85
C GLY A 25 27.41 31.95 -18.43
N GLU A 26 26.85 32.72 -17.49
CA GLU A 26 25.50 32.50 -16.92
C GLU A 26 24.35 33.08 -17.76
N ILE A 27 24.61 34.03 -18.67
CA ILE A 27 23.65 34.44 -19.70
C ILE A 27 24.16 33.98 -21.07
N PRO A 28 23.53 32.99 -21.72
CA PRO A 28 23.90 32.58 -23.07
C PRO A 28 23.76 33.76 -24.03
N LYS A 29 24.86 34.27 -24.57
CA LYS A 29 24.86 35.36 -25.56
C LYS A 29 24.37 34.91 -26.95
N ASP A 30 24.29 33.59 -27.21
CA ASP A 30 24.00 33.04 -28.54
C ASP A 30 23.23 31.70 -28.46
N SER A 31 22.02 31.71 -27.87
CA SER A 31 21.14 30.53 -27.81
C SER A 31 20.03 30.63 -28.86
N SER A 32 19.80 29.55 -29.61
CA SER A 32 18.65 29.44 -30.53
C SER A 32 17.31 29.25 -29.81
N ARG A 33 17.29 29.22 -28.47
CA ARG A 33 16.12 29.00 -27.63
C ARG A 33 15.53 30.32 -27.17
N ARG A 34 14.23 30.31 -26.89
CA ARG A 34 13.53 31.49 -26.36
C ARG A 34 13.80 31.64 -24.87
N ARG A 35 13.83 32.87 -24.37
CA ARG A 35 14.17 33.18 -22.98
C ARG A 35 12.92 33.47 -22.13
N ILE A 36 12.75 32.72 -21.05
CA ILE A 36 11.78 33.02 -20.00
C ILE A 36 12.53 33.63 -18.81
N VAL A 37 12.17 34.86 -18.43
CA VAL A 37 12.64 35.47 -17.18
C VAL A 37 11.55 35.32 -16.11
N VAL A 38 11.90 34.75 -14.96
CA VAL A 38 11.02 34.60 -13.80
C VAL A 38 11.48 35.54 -12.70
N VAL A 39 10.64 36.50 -12.31
CA VAL A 39 10.93 37.45 -11.22
C VAL A 39 10.29 36.93 -9.94
N GLY A 40 11.12 36.37 -9.05
CA GLY A 40 10.72 35.78 -7.78
C GLY A 40 11.00 34.27 -7.71
N LEU A 41 11.94 33.88 -6.84
CA LEU A 41 12.28 32.48 -6.54
C LEU A 41 11.55 31.99 -5.27
N GLY A 42 10.22 32.14 -5.25
CA GLY A 42 9.38 31.60 -4.18
C GLY A 42 8.87 30.19 -4.49
N MET A 43 8.03 29.64 -3.59
CA MET A 43 7.42 28.30 -3.75
C MET A 43 6.64 28.16 -5.08
N VAL A 44 5.99 29.24 -5.54
CA VAL A 44 5.26 29.23 -6.82
C VAL A 44 6.19 29.37 -8.02
N GLY A 45 7.25 30.19 -7.90
CA GLY A 45 8.26 30.37 -8.95
C GLY A 45 8.97 29.06 -9.26
N VAL A 46 9.47 28.35 -8.23
CA VAL A 46 10.11 27.03 -8.41
C VAL A 46 9.15 25.99 -8.97
N ALA A 47 7.89 25.97 -8.52
CA ALA A 47 6.88 25.05 -9.05
C ALA A 47 6.57 25.30 -10.54
N PHE A 48 6.65 26.56 -11.00
CA PHE A 48 6.55 26.89 -12.43
C PHE A 48 7.75 26.36 -13.20
N ILE A 49 8.96 26.58 -12.69
CA ILE A 49 10.22 26.13 -13.30
C ILE A 49 10.22 24.61 -13.44
N GLU A 50 9.93 23.87 -12.37
CA GLU A 50 9.85 22.40 -12.38
C GLU A 50 8.91 21.86 -13.47
N LYS A 51 7.72 22.45 -13.57
CA LYS A 51 6.70 22.02 -14.55
C LYS A 51 7.09 22.39 -15.96
N LEU A 52 7.60 23.60 -16.17
CA LEU A 52 8.07 24.06 -17.46
C LEU A 52 9.19 23.16 -17.97
N MET A 53 10.22 22.90 -17.15
CA MET A 53 11.33 22.02 -17.47
C MET A 53 10.87 20.59 -17.77
N LYS A 54 9.92 20.08 -16.98
CA LYS A 54 9.32 18.75 -17.21
C LYS A 54 8.58 18.67 -18.55
N TYR A 55 7.81 19.70 -18.91
CA TYR A 55 7.05 19.73 -20.16
C TYR A 55 7.94 20.02 -21.38
N ASP A 56 9.03 20.76 -21.20
CA ASP A 56 9.96 21.14 -22.26
C ASP A 56 11.14 20.17 -22.45
N ALA A 57 11.31 19.18 -21.57
CA ALA A 57 12.44 18.24 -21.57
C ALA A 57 12.75 17.58 -22.93
N LYS A 58 11.74 17.40 -23.80
CA LYS A 58 11.89 16.83 -25.15
C LYS A 58 12.21 17.87 -26.22
N ARG A 59 11.62 19.07 -26.13
CA ARG A 59 11.68 20.07 -27.21
C ARG A 59 12.80 21.07 -26.99
N ARG A 60 13.18 21.32 -25.73
CA ARG A 60 14.27 22.23 -25.34
C ARG A 60 14.11 23.59 -26.00
N GLU A 61 12.89 24.13 -25.97
CA GLU A 61 12.52 25.40 -26.59
C GLU A 61 12.94 26.61 -25.74
N TRP A 62 13.13 26.41 -24.43
CA TRP A 62 13.27 27.50 -23.47
C TRP A 62 14.58 27.47 -22.68
N ASP A 63 15.16 28.65 -22.49
CA ASP A 63 16.17 28.93 -21.46
C ASP A 63 15.52 29.77 -20.35
N VAL A 64 15.65 29.33 -19.11
CA VAL A 64 14.99 29.96 -17.95
C VAL A 64 16.02 30.74 -17.13
N VAL A 65 15.74 32.01 -16.88
CA VAL A 65 16.53 32.86 -15.98
C VAL A 65 15.63 33.28 -14.82
N VAL A 66 16.03 32.99 -13.59
CA VAL A 66 15.25 33.30 -12.40
C VAL A 66 15.97 34.35 -11.58
N ILE A 67 15.27 35.41 -11.19
CA ILE A 67 15.84 36.51 -10.40
C ILE A 67 15.10 36.56 -9.07
N GLY A 68 15.80 36.25 -7.98
CA GLY A 68 15.29 36.25 -6.62
C GLY A 68 15.94 37.34 -5.77
N GLU A 69 15.10 38.13 -5.09
CA GLU A 69 15.55 39.19 -4.18
C GLU A 69 16.21 38.64 -2.91
N GLU A 70 15.75 37.49 -2.40
CA GLU A 70 16.30 36.89 -1.18
C GLU A 70 17.62 36.16 -1.46
N PRO A 71 18.53 36.06 -0.46
CA PRO A 71 19.83 35.37 -0.60
C PRO A 71 19.71 33.84 -0.54
N HIS A 72 18.51 33.28 -0.71
CA HIS A 72 18.22 31.87 -0.49
C HIS A 72 17.57 31.23 -1.72
N LEU A 73 17.86 29.95 -1.95
CA LEU A 73 17.12 29.12 -2.89
C LEU A 73 15.65 29.01 -2.46
N ALA A 74 14.77 28.59 -3.38
CA ALA A 74 13.35 28.46 -3.08
C ALA A 74 13.13 27.52 -1.89
N TYR A 75 12.47 28.04 -0.85
CA TYR A 75 12.27 27.34 0.42
C TYR A 75 10.79 27.33 0.84
N ASN A 76 10.45 26.44 1.76
CA ASN A 76 9.11 26.24 2.26
C ASN A 76 8.71 27.33 3.25
N ARG A 77 8.12 28.41 2.73
CA ARG A 77 7.64 29.55 3.53
C ARG A 77 6.46 29.19 4.45
N VAL A 78 5.67 28.17 4.10
CA VAL A 78 4.59 27.68 4.96
C VAL A 78 5.16 26.95 6.19
N GLY A 79 6.34 26.35 6.06
CA GLY A 79 7.04 25.63 7.11
C GLY A 79 7.98 26.48 7.97
N LEU A 80 7.91 27.82 7.91
CA LEU A 80 8.85 28.71 8.63
C LEU A 80 8.92 28.45 10.13
N THR A 81 7.86 27.97 10.76
CA THR A 81 7.83 27.67 12.20
C THR A 81 8.84 26.58 12.56
N SER A 82 9.10 25.62 11.64
CA SER A 82 10.11 24.57 11.86
C SER A 82 11.54 25.12 11.92
N PHE A 83 11.82 26.27 11.29
CA PHE A 83 13.12 26.95 11.39
C PHE A 83 13.50 27.24 12.84
N PHE A 84 12.50 27.42 13.72
CA PHE A 84 12.76 27.67 15.12
C PHE A 84 13.35 26.47 15.88
N GLN A 85 13.16 25.27 15.35
CA GLN A 85 13.65 24.04 15.97
C GLN A 85 15.07 23.68 15.52
N HIS A 86 15.40 23.86 14.24
CA HIS A 86 16.68 23.42 13.68
C HIS A 86 17.67 24.54 13.34
N ARG A 87 17.21 25.81 13.19
CA ARG A 87 18.05 26.98 12.83
C ARG A 87 18.90 26.79 11.56
N GLN A 88 18.47 25.94 10.65
CA GLN A 88 19.18 25.59 9.40
C GLN A 88 18.31 25.88 8.19
N VAL A 89 18.68 26.85 7.37
CA VAL A 89 17.87 27.32 6.22
C VAL A 89 17.71 26.20 5.17
N GLU A 90 18.74 25.37 5.02
CA GLU A 90 18.84 24.29 4.05
C GLU A 90 17.73 23.25 4.22
N ASN A 91 17.28 23.00 5.47
CA ASN A 91 16.18 22.08 5.77
C ASN A 91 14.82 22.60 5.27
N LEU A 92 14.73 23.89 4.92
CA LEU A 92 13.53 24.48 4.33
C LEU A 92 13.57 24.45 2.80
N TYR A 93 14.71 24.18 2.16
CA TYR A 93 14.81 24.20 0.70
C TYR A 93 13.84 23.20 0.05
N LEU A 94 13.10 23.67 -0.95
CA LEU A 94 12.16 22.84 -1.71
C LEU A 94 12.86 21.88 -2.66
N ASN A 95 14.00 22.33 -3.20
CA ASN A 95 14.92 21.50 -3.95
C ASN A 95 16.33 21.73 -3.40
N PRO A 96 17.14 20.67 -3.27
CA PRO A 96 18.53 20.79 -2.83
C PRO A 96 19.36 21.51 -3.92
N ARG A 97 20.52 22.05 -3.55
CA ARG A 97 21.37 22.85 -4.48
C ARG A 97 21.78 22.05 -5.72
N GLU A 98 21.98 20.76 -5.53
CA GLU A 98 22.34 19.78 -6.56
C GLU A 98 21.26 19.67 -7.64
N TRP A 99 19.98 19.88 -7.30
CA TRP A 99 18.89 19.85 -8.29
C TRP A 99 19.04 20.96 -9.33
N TYR A 100 19.36 22.18 -8.90
CA TYR A 100 19.59 23.30 -9.80
C TYR A 100 20.79 23.05 -10.71
N SER A 101 21.86 22.48 -10.13
CA SER A 101 23.09 22.13 -10.87
C SER A 101 22.93 20.92 -11.79
N SER A 102 21.94 20.05 -11.55
CA SER A 102 21.66 18.86 -12.37
C SER A 102 20.91 19.18 -13.67
N MET A 103 20.46 20.42 -13.85
CA MET A 103 19.77 20.83 -15.07
C MET A 103 20.73 20.86 -16.25
N PRO A 104 20.28 20.54 -17.49
CA PRO A 104 21.13 20.65 -18.67
C PRO A 104 21.77 22.03 -18.77
N ASP A 105 23.07 22.08 -19.11
CA ASP A 105 23.82 23.34 -19.22
C ASP A 105 23.05 24.40 -20.02
N GLY A 106 22.96 25.60 -19.44
CA GLY A 106 22.28 26.77 -20.01
C GLY A 106 20.74 26.77 -19.94
N SER A 107 20.09 25.67 -19.50
CA SER A 107 18.62 25.58 -19.50
C SER A 107 17.94 26.25 -18.30
N LEU A 108 18.62 26.34 -17.15
CA LEU A 108 18.14 27.03 -15.95
C LEU A 108 19.30 27.80 -15.29
N ASN A 109 19.17 29.12 -15.21
CA ASN A 109 20.06 30.00 -14.46
C ASN A 109 19.26 30.70 -13.37
N TYR A 110 19.88 30.95 -12.22
CA TYR A 110 19.24 31.65 -11.10
C TYR A 110 20.19 32.66 -10.46
N HIS A 111 19.64 33.80 -10.06
CA HIS A 111 20.37 34.89 -9.42
C HIS A 111 19.68 35.24 -8.12
N LEU A 112 20.40 35.07 -7.02
CA LEU A 112 19.93 35.36 -5.66
C LEU A 112 20.39 36.75 -5.24
N ASN A 113 19.85 37.27 -4.14
CA ASN A 113 20.20 38.60 -3.62
C ASN A 113 20.09 39.72 -4.68
N THR A 114 19.18 39.54 -5.64
CA THR A 114 19.05 40.39 -6.83
C THR A 114 17.61 40.87 -6.94
N LYS A 115 17.38 42.16 -6.68
CA LYS A 115 16.06 42.78 -6.79
C LYS A 115 15.83 43.36 -8.18
N VAL A 116 14.72 43.01 -8.82
CA VAL A 116 14.26 43.71 -10.03
C VAL A 116 13.46 44.96 -9.62
N HIS A 117 13.80 46.12 -10.18
CA HIS A 117 13.17 47.40 -9.80
C HIS A 117 12.52 48.15 -10.97
N GLU A 118 12.70 47.65 -12.20
CA GLU A 118 12.10 48.23 -13.40
C GLU A 118 11.85 47.14 -14.45
N ILE A 119 10.72 47.25 -15.17
CA ILE A 119 10.38 46.45 -16.34
C ILE A 119 10.17 47.44 -17.49
N ASN A 120 10.90 47.26 -18.59
CA ASN A 120 10.62 47.93 -19.85
C ASN A 120 9.91 46.95 -20.77
N SER A 121 8.59 47.12 -20.92
CA SER A 121 7.75 46.24 -21.73
C SER A 121 7.89 46.46 -23.23
N GLU A 122 8.34 47.63 -23.66
CA GLU A 122 8.58 47.97 -25.07
C GLU A 122 9.88 47.33 -25.57
N GLU A 123 10.96 47.45 -24.80
CA GLU A 123 12.27 46.85 -25.11
C GLU A 123 12.38 45.37 -24.69
N LYS A 124 11.39 44.85 -23.96
CA LYS A 124 11.38 43.51 -23.35
C LYS A 124 12.60 43.23 -22.48
N THR A 125 12.87 44.13 -21.54
CA THR A 125 13.97 44.00 -20.58
C THR A 125 13.52 44.22 -19.14
N VAL A 126 14.24 43.63 -18.19
CA VAL A 126 14.12 43.93 -16.75
C VAL A 126 15.43 44.48 -16.22
N LYS A 127 15.36 45.46 -15.31
CA LYS A 127 16.55 46.08 -14.71
C LYS A 127 16.69 45.72 -13.23
N THR A 128 17.84 45.19 -12.85
CA THR A 128 18.17 44.85 -11.46
C THR A 128 18.56 46.11 -10.68
N ALA A 129 18.49 46.06 -9.35
CA ALA A 129 18.91 47.15 -8.47
C ALA A 129 20.44 47.39 -8.55
N ALA A 130 21.21 46.37 -8.97
CA ALA A 130 22.64 46.48 -9.25
C ALA A 130 22.93 47.17 -10.61
N GLY A 131 21.90 47.48 -11.40
CA GLY A 131 22.01 48.21 -12.66
C GLY A 131 22.07 47.32 -13.91
N GLU A 132 22.03 45.99 -13.77
CA GLU A 132 22.06 45.08 -14.92
C GLU A 132 20.72 45.04 -15.65
N ILE A 133 20.79 44.81 -16.97
CA ILE A 133 19.64 44.74 -17.86
C ILE A 133 19.56 43.31 -18.41
N VAL A 134 18.45 42.63 -18.15
CA VAL A 134 18.21 41.24 -18.59
C VAL A 134 17.07 41.22 -19.61
N PRO A 135 17.32 40.83 -20.88
CA PRO A 135 16.27 40.74 -21.90
C PRO A 135 15.43 39.47 -21.72
N TYR A 136 14.18 39.50 -22.18
CA TYR A 136 13.25 38.36 -22.13
C TYR A 136 12.42 38.20 -23.41
N ASP A 137 12.03 36.97 -23.75
CA ASP A 137 10.93 36.73 -24.70
C ASP A 137 9.58 36.66 -24.00
N ILE A 138 9.57 36.08 -22.79
CA ILE A 138 8.42 35.94 -21.90
C ILE A 138 8.86 36.33 -20.49
N LEU A 139 8.08 37.17 -19.82
CA LEU A 139 8.31 37.56 -18.43
C LEU A 139 7.23 36.96 -17.53
N VAL A 140 7.64 36.30 -16.45
CA VAL A 140 6.73 35.74 -15.44
C VAL A 140 6.99 36.40 -14.10
N LEU A 141 5.99 37.15 -13.62
CA LEU A 141 6.01 37.80 -12.32
C LEU A 141 5.49 36.82 -11.26
N ALA A 142 6.39 36.40 -10.36
CA ALA A 142 6.12 35.52 -9.23
C ALA A 142 6.62 36.16 -7.91
N THR A 143 6.45 37.49 -7.80
CA THR A 143 6.98 38.35 -6.71
C THR A 143 6.32 38.11 -5.36
N GLY A 144 5.19 37.39 -5.32
CA GLY A 144 4.53 37.01 -4.08
C GLY A 144 3.86 38.19 -3.36
N SER A 145 4.04 38.27 -2.05
CA SER A 145 3.40 39.27 -1.18
C SER A 145 4.30 39.67 -0.01
N ASP A 146 4.05 40.85 0.55
CA ASP A 146 4.69 41.39 1.76
C ASP A 146 3.78 41.28 2.98
N ALA A 147 4.38 41.17 4.17
CA ALA A 147 3.64 41.29 5.42
C ALA A 147 3.12 42.71 5.63
N VAL A 148 1.89 42.83 6.12
CA VAL A 148 1.27 44.13 6.41
C VAL A 148 1.67 44.60 7.80
N LEU A 149 2.26 45.80 7.87
CA LEU A 149 2.54 46.52 9.11
C LEU A 149 1.57 47.71 9.24
N PRO A 150 1.00 47.99 10.44
CA PRO A 150 0.05 49.09 10.61
C PRO A 150 0.77 50.44 10.72
N ARG A 151 1.20 50.99 9.58
CA ARG A 151 1.96 52.26 9.52
C ARG A 151 1.27 53.49 10.12
N HIS A 152 -0.03 53.40 10.39
CA HIS A 152 -0.82 54.46 11.04
C HIS A 152 -0.80 54.35 12.57
N THR A 153 -0.36 53.23 13.14
CA THR A 153 -0.22 53.05 14.58
C THR A 153 1.07 53.75 15.05
N PRO A 154 1.00 54.72 15.98
CA PRO A 154 2.20 55.37 16.49
C PRO A 154 3.11 54.37 17.20
N GLY A 155 4.42 54.44 16.92
CA GLY A 155 5.45 53.52 17.43
C GLY A 155 5.64 52.23 16.63
N HIS A 156 5.02 52.08 15.44
CA HIS A 156 5.17 50.88 14.59
C HIS A 156 6.58 50.63 14.06
N ASP A 157 7.46 51.63 14.11
CA ASP A 157 8.86 51.63 13.69
C ASP A 157 9.84 51.46 14.86
N ALA A 158 9.33 51.20 16.07
CA ALA A 158 10.13 50.95 17.27
C ALA A 158 10.96 49.66 17.16
N GLN A 159 12.12 49.66 17.81
CA GLN A 159 12.93 48.45 17.99
C GLN A 159 12.18 47.46 18.87
N GLY A 160 12.01 46.23 18.38
CA GLY A 160 11.15 45.22 18.99
C GLY A 160 9.83 44.99 18.25
N VAL A 161 9.59 45.68 17.13
CA VAL A 161 8.48 45.40 16.21
C VAL A 161 8.96 44.52 15.06
N PHE A 162 8.31 43.38 14.85
CA PHE A 162 8.64 42.38 13.84
C PHE A 162 7.43 41.99 12.99
N VAL A 163 7.70 41.30 11.90
CA VAL A 163 6.71 40.61 11.07
C VAL A 163 7.13 39.16 10.89
N TYR A 164 6.22 38.31 10.43
CA TYR A 164 6.48 36.88 10.22
C TYR A 164 6.34 36.53 8.74
N ARG A 165 7.44 36.60 7.97
CA ARG A 165 7.38 36.40 6.51
C ARG A 165 8.61 35.79 5.85
N THR A 166 9.81 36.29 6.11
CA THR A 166 11.07 35.84 5.50
C THR A 166 12.00 35.22 6.54
N ILE A 167 13.03 34.49 6.10
CA ILE A 167 14.05 33.96 7.03
C ILE A 167 14.77 35.09 7.75
N GLU A 168 15.04 36.20 7.06
CA GLU A 168 15.66 37.40 7.65
C GLU A 168 14.78 38.01 8.75
N ASP A 169 13.45 38.08 8.55
CA ASP A 169 12.54 38.54 9.60
C ASP A 169 12.61 37.67 10.85
N LEU A 170 12.67 36.35 10.66
CA LEU A 170 12.78 35.38 11.74
C LEU A 170 14.12 35.51 12.46
N GLN A 171 15.23 35.66 11.74
CA GLN A 171 16.56 35.84 12.33
C GLN A 171 16.61 37.12 13.18
N ARG A 172 16.09 38.24 12.66
CA ARG A 172 15.99 39.50 13.42
C ARG A 172 15.15 39.33 14.70
N LEU A 173 14.03 38.61 14.62
CA LEU A 173 13.20 38.30 15.79
C LEU A 173 13.95 37.43 16.81
N ILE A 174 14.66 36.39 16.36
CA ILE A 174 15.46 35.50 17.21
C ILE A 174 16.54 36.30 17.94
N ASP A 175 17.35 37.04 17.20
CA ASP A 175 18.49 37.79 17.74
C ASP A 175 18.02 38.83 18.76
N PHE A 176 16.93 39.54 18.46
CA PHE A 176 16.36 40.51 19.39
C PHE A 176 15.75 39.85 20.62
N SER A 177 15.01 38.74 20.46
CA SER A 177 14.36 38.04 21.58
C SER A 177 15.37 37.55 22.64
N ALA A 178 16.56 37.12 22.20
CA ALA A 178 17.64 36.71 23.10
C ALA A 178 18.12 37.83 24.04
N THR A 179 17.88 39.10 23.69
CA THR A 179 18.21 40.27 24.53
C THR A 179 17.11 40.63 25.54
N LYS A 180 15.92 40.00 25.45
CA LYS A 180 14.73 40.33 26.25
C LYS A 180 14.20 39.13 27.04
N LYS A 181 15.11 38.32 27.62
CA LYS A 181 14.76 37.08 28.34
C LYS A 181 13.77 37.31 29.49
N GLY A 182 12.81 36.41 29.65
CA GLY A 182 11.81 36.41 30.73
C GLY A 182 10.71 37.48 30.60
N THR A 183 10.72 38.28 29.52
CA THR A 183 9.73 39.35 29.29
C THR A 183 8.50 38.85 28.54
N THR A 184 7.51 39.73 28.33
CA THR A 184 6.28 39.40 27.57
C THR A 184 6.46 39.70 26.08
N GLY A 185 6.28 38.68 25.24
CA GLY A 185 6.14 38.82 23.78
C GLY A 185 4.66 38.91 23.38
N ALA A 186 4.35 39.70 22.35
CA ALA A 186 2.99 39.85 21.83
C ALA A 186 2.93 39.55 20.33
N VAL A 187 1.86 38.89 19.89
CA VAL A 187 1.54 38.68 18.47
C VAL A 187 0.22 39.34 18.15
N VAL A 188 0.17 40.17 17.10
CA VAL A 188 -1.04 40.87 16.69
C VAL A 188 -1.63 40.23 15.44
N GLY A 189 -2.86 39.75 15.56
CA GLY A 189 -3.62 39.00 14.54
C GLY A 189 -3.72 37.52 14.92
N GLY A 190 -4.94 37.00 15.05
CA GLY A 190 -5.26 35.60 15.34
C GLY A 190 -5.69 34.82 14.10
N GLY A 191 -5.12 35.17 12.93
CA GLY A 191 -5.23 34.37 11.71
C GLY A 191 -4.23 33.21 11.69
N LEU A 192 -4.15 32.50 10.55
CA LEU A 192 -3.21 31.39 10.34
C LEU A 192 -1.76 31.79 10.68
N LEU A 193 -1.26 32.86 10.05
CA LEU A 193 0.09 33.38 10.29
C LEU A 193 0.31 33.83 11.73
N GLY A 194 -0.73 34.31 12.39
CA GLY A 194 -0.64 34.80 13.77
C GLY A 194 -0.49 33.70 14.79
N LEU A 195 -1.24 32.60 14.63
CA LEU A 195 -1.08 31.44 15.50
C LEU A 195 0.27 30.74 15.27
N GLU A 196 0.76 30.71 14.03
CA GLU A 196 2.12 30.23 13.71
C GLU A 196 3.20 31.13 14.31
N ALA A 197 3.08 32.45 14.17
CA ALA A 197 4.02 33.40 14.77
C ALA A 197 4.01 33.32 16.31
N ALA A 198 2.84 33.13 16.92
CA ALA A 198 2.72 32.94 18.36
C ALA A 198 3.42 31.65 18.80
N LYS A 199 3.25 30.55 18.05
CA LYS A 199 3.98 29.31 18.31
C LYS A 199 5.49 29.51 18.18
N ALA A 200 5.94 30.14 17.10
CA ALA A 200 7.34 30.45 16.89
C ALA A 200 7.94 31.26 18.06
N MET A 201 7.20 32.27 18.57
CA MET A 201 7.64 33.04 19.73
C MET A 201 7.64 32.24 21.03
N MET A 202 6.72 31.28 21.21
CA MET A 202 6.73 30.38 22.36
C MET A 202 7.90 29.39 22.29
N ASP A 203 8.19 28.85 21.10
CA ASP A 203 9.28 27.89 20.85
C ASP A 203 10.67 28.51 20.94
N LEU A 204 10.78 29.84 20.99
CA LEU A 204 12.03 30.50 21.34
C LEU A 204 12.43 30.26 22.79
N GLU A 205 11.46 30.05 23.68
CA GLU A 205 11.66 29.92 25.14
C GLU A 205 12.39 31.13 25.79
N GLU A 206 12.55 32.23 25.07
CA GLU A 206 13.15 33.46 25.59
C GLU A 206 12.11 34.34 26.33
N PHE A 207 10.83 34.25 25.96
CA PHE A 207 9.77 35.03 26.60
C PHE A 207 9.16 34.25 27.79
N GLY A 208 8.98 34.94 28.93
CA GLY A 208 8.29 34.34 30.08
C GLY A 208 6.79 34.14 29.81
N LYS A 209 6.22 34.93 28.89
CA LYS A 209 4.83 34.80 28.44
C LYS A 209 4.67 35.31 27.01
N VAL A 210 3.87 34.62 26.20
CA VAL A 210 3.46 35.08 24.86
C VAL A 210 1.96 35.36 24.87
N ARG A 211 1.55 36.50 24.31
CA ARG A 211 0.15 36.94 24.22
C ARG A 211 -0.27 37.15 22.78
N LEU A 212 -1.38 36.55 22.37
CA LEU A 212 -2.02 36.76 21.07
C LEU A 212 -3.12 37.81 21.19
N ILE A 213 -3.07 38.86 20.38
CA ILE A 213 -4.07 39.93 20.31
C ILE A 213 -4.88 39.77 19.02
N GLU A 214 -6.17 39.53 19.13
CA GLU A 214 -7.10 39.40 18.01
C GLU A 214 -8.26 40.40 18.16
N ARG A 215 -8.55 41.10 17.07
CA ARG A 215 -9.61 42.13 17.04
C ARG A 215 -11.02 41.55 16.93
N ASN A 216 -11.15 40.33 16.47
CA ASN A 216 -12.40 39.60 16.33
C ASN A 216 -12.75 38.88 17.65
N ARG A 217 -13.99 38.38 17.71
CA ARG A 217 -14.50 37.61 18.86
C ARG A 217 -13.94 36.18 18.96
N TRP A 218 -13.24 35.70 17.93
CA TRP A 218 -12.55 34.40 17.90
C TRP A 218 -11.39 34.44 16.89
N VAL A 219 -10.48 33.47 17.01
CA VAL A 219 -9.35 33.28 16.07
C VAL A 219 -9.80 32.55 14.80
N LEU A 220 -9.05 32.69 13.71
CA LEU A 220 -9.36 32.05 12.42
C LEU A 220 -10.75 32.40 11.85
N SER A 221 -11.21 33.63 12.08
CA SER A 221 -12.55 34.10 11.66
C SER A 221 -12.81 34.08 10.15
N ARG A 222 -11.77 33.89 9.33
CA ARG A 222 -11.87 33.70 7.88
C ARG A 222 -12.06 32.24 7.45
N GLN A 223 -11.80 31.28 8.33
CA GLN A 223 -11.89 29.85 8.07
C GLN A 223 -12.98 29.16 8.91
N LEU A 224 -13.25 29.70 10.10
CA LEU A 224 -14.10 29.09 11.12
C LEU A 224 -15.23 30.01 11.57
N ASP A 225 -16.35 29.42 11.96
CA ASP A 225 -17.39 30.12 12.69
C ASP A 225 -17.04 30.31 14.17
N GLY A 226 -17.93 30.96 14.92
CA GLY A 226 -17.68 31.32 16.31
C GLY A 226 -17.52 30.12 17.25
N ASP A 227 -18.26 29.02 17.01
CA ASP A 227 -18.17 27.82 17.83
C ASP A 227 -16.82 27.11 17.62
N ALA A 228 -16.45 26.87 16.36
CA ALA A 228 -15.18 26.26 16.03
C ALA A 228 -13.99 27.13 16.49
N GLY A 229 -14.07 28.45 16.26
CA GLY A 229 -13.05 29.40 16.68
C GLY A 229 -12.90 29.50 18.20
N GLY A 230 -14.01 29.46 18.95
CA GLY A 230 -13.99 29.41 20.41
C GLY A 230 -13.28 28.17 20.95
N MET A 231 -13.54 27.00 20.37
CA MET A 231 -12.86 25.76 20.72
C MET A 231 -11.35 25.82 20.45
N VAL A 232 -10.92 26.44 19.34
CA VAL A 232 -9.48 26.68 19.10
C VAL A 232 -8.89 27.58 20.19
N VAL A 233 -9.58 28.63 20.62
CA VAL A 233 -9.11 29.51 21.71
C VAL A 233 -8.92 28.74 23.02
N GLU A 234 -9.85 27.86 23.37
CA GLU A 234 -9.73 27.00 24.58
C GLU A 234 -8.48 26.12 24.51
N GLN A 235 -8.28 25.43 23.38
CA GLN A 235 -7.14 24.53 23.19
C GLN A 235 -5.79 25.27 23.21
N VAL A 236 -5.67 26.42 22.53
CA VAL A 236 -4.40 27.17 22.53
C VAL A 236 -4.09 27.79 23.90
N ARG A 237 -5.12 28.17 24.67
CA ARG A 237 -4.93 28.63 26.07
C ARG A 237 -4.43 27.51 26.97
N ALA A 238 -4.95 26.29 26.81
CA ALA A 238 -4.47 25.12 27.53
C ALA A 238 -3.00 24.78 27.23
N LEU A 239 -2.51 25.18 26.05
CA LEU A 239 -1.12 25.04 25.62
C LEU A 239 -0.20 26.19 26.08
N GLY A 240 -0.73 27.14 26.87
CA GLY A 240 0.05 28.24 27.45
C GLY A 240 0.04 29.55 26.66
N LEU A 241 -0.68 29.63 25.53
CA LEU A 241 -0.84 30.89 24.80
C LEU A 241 -1.96 31.73 25.41
N ASP A 242 -1.64 32.92 25.92
CA ASP A 242 -2.66 33.84 26.41
C ASP A 242 -3.32 34.57 25.23
N VAL A 243 -4.65 34.56 25.14
CA VAL A 243 -5.38 35.08 23.98
C VAL A 243 -6.32 36.21 24.41
N LEU A 244 -6.05 37.40 23.87
CA LEU A 244 -6.82 38.63 24.05
C LEU A 244 -7.70 38.86 22.82
N LEU A 245 -8.98 38.53 22.95
CA LEU A 245 -9.98 38.69 21.89
C LEU A 245 -10.64 40.07 21.96
N SER A 246 -11.19 40.53 20.84
CA SER A 246 -11.83 41.84 20.71
C SER A 246 -10.94 43.02 21.13
N LYS A 247 -9.61 42.86 21.03
CA LYS A 247 -8.63 43.91 21.37
C LYS A 247 -7.92 44.41 20.11
N ARG A 248 -7.69 45.72 20.02
CA ARG A 248 -7.00 46.39 18.92
C ARG A 248 -5.92 47.29 19.49
N VAL A 249 -4.71 47.20 18.93
CA VAL A 249 -3.59 48.06 19.34
C VAL A 249 -3.81 49.46 18.75
N GLY A 250 -4.01 50.45 19.62
CA GLY A 250 -4.15 51.85 19.23
C GLY A 250 -2.81 52.59 19.17
N ARG A 251 -1.90 52.30 20.11
CA ARG A 251 -0.54 52.88 20.17
C ARG A 251 0.46 51.87 20.74
N ILE A 252 1.70 51.89 20.24
CA ILE A 252 2.83 51.17 20.84
C ILE A 252 3.57 52.13 21.77
N LYS A 253 3.80 51.73 23.02
CA LYS A 253 4.63 52.48 23.96
C LYS A 253 6.09 52.20 23.68
N THR A 254 6.88 53.27 23.65
CA THR A 254 8.32 53.20 23.42
C THR A 254 9.07 53.80 24.60
N THR A 255 10.30 53.33 24.79
CA THR A 255 11.30 53.97 25.66
C THR A 255 11.94 55.17 24.95
N GLU A 256 12.77 55.94 25.66
CA GLU A 256 13.53 57.06 25.06
C GLU A 256 14.42 56.61 23.90
N ASP A 257 15.00 55.40 23.98
CA ASP A 257 15.82 54.79 22.93
C ASP A 257 15.00 54.10 21.81
N ASN A 258 13.69 54.36 21.74
CA ASN A 258 12.77 53.81 20.76
C ASN A 258 12.61 52.27 20.80
N TYR A 259 12.78 51.63 21.96
CA TYR A 259 12.41 50.22 22.16
C TYR A 259 10.97 50.07 22.63
N VAL A 260 10.29 49.01 22.18
CA VAL A 260 8.95 48.65 22.67
C VAL A 260 8.98 48.39 24.19
N SER A 261 8.08 49.07 24.92
CA SER A 261 7.84 48.87 26.36
C SER A 261 6.42 48.40 26.68
N GLY A 262 5.48 48.51 25.74
CA GLY A 262 4.11 48.02 25.89
C GLY A 262 3.19 48.46 24.75
N VAL A 263 1.90 48.20 24.89
CA VAL A 263 0.84 48.66 23.98
C VAL A 263 -0.30 49.32 24.75
N VAL A 264 -0.95 50.29 24.11
CA VAL A 264 -2.23 50.87 24.52
C VAL A 264 -3.28 50.41 23.52
N PHE A 265 -4.35 49.79 24.00
CA PHE A 265 -5.47 49.36 23.17
C PHE A 265 -6.39 50.54 22.83
N GLU A 266 -7.21 50.39 21.79
CA GLU A 266 -8.18 51.43 21.37
C GLU A 266 -9.24 51.73 22.45
N ASP A 267 -9.48 50.81 23.39
CA ASP A 267 -10.39 51.00 24.53
C ASP A 267 -9.73 51.64 25.75
N GLY A 268 -8.44 52.00 25.66
CA GLY A 268 -7.68 52.68 26.70
C GLY A 268 -6.98 51.76 27.69
N GLU A 269 -7.22 50.44 27.66
CA GLU A 269 -6.43 49.50 28.46
C GLU A 269 -4.98 49.41 27.98
N GLU A 270 -4.07 49.07 28.88
CA GLU A 270 -2.64 48.99 28.59
C GLU A 270 -2.07 47.61 28.92
N MET A 271 -1.03 47.20 28.20
CA MET A 271 -0.35 45.93 28.39
C MET A 271 1.16 46.06 28.17
N ASP A 272 1.94 45.61 29.14
CA ASP A 272 3.40 45.57 29.02
C ASP A 272 3.85 44.44 28.09
N CYS A 273 4.74 44.76 27.16
CA CYS A 273 5.44 43.82 26.29
C CYS A 273 6.71 44.48 25.74
N THR A 274 7.72 43.68 25.45
CA THR A 274 9.02 44.16 24.96
C THR A 274 9.28 43.81 23.50
N CYS A 275 8.43 42.94 22.93
CA CYS A 275 8.52 42.45 21.55
C CYS A 275 7.11 42.25 20.99
N ILE A 276 6.87 42.75 19.78
CA ILE A 276 5.58 42.65 19.07
C ILE A 276 5.82 42.08 17.68
N CYS A 277 5.15 40.99 17.33
CA CYS A 277 5.12 40.46 15.96
C CYS A 277 3.75 40.72 15.31
N PHE A 278 3.71 41.51 14.24
CA PHE A 278 2.49 41.74 13.47
C PHE A 278 2.27 40.65 12.43
N ALA A 279 1.11 39.99 12.52
CA ALA A 279 0.62 38.97 11.61
C ALA A 279 -0.82 39.30 11.13
N ILE A 280 -1.03 40.56 10.75
CA ILE A 280 -2.34 41.13 10.42
C ILE A 280 -2.76 40.97 8.94
N GLY A 281 -2.00 40.18 8.18
CA GLY A 281 -2.26 39.86 6.78
C GLY A 281 -1.07 40.14 5.86
N ILE A 282 -1.27 39.86 4.58
CA ILE A 282 -0.29 40.07 3.52
C ILE A 282 -0.87 41.00 2.44
N ARG A 283 0.01 41.66 1.69
CA ARG A 283 -0.33 42.50 0.54
C ARG A 283 0.46 42.03 -0.68
N ALA A 284 -0.23 41.77 -1.78
CA ALA A 284 0.38 41.38 -3.05
C ALA A 284 1.45 42.40 -3.50
N ARG A 285 2.59 41.90 -3.96
CA ARG A 285 3.70 42.71 -4.46
C ARG A 285 3.50 43.07 -5.93
N ASP A 286 2.73 44.14 -6.15
CA ASP A 286 2.36 44.64 -7.47
C ASP A 286 3.08 45.96 -7.84
N GLU A 287 3.99 46.44 -7.00
CA GLU A 287 4.71 47.71 -7.16
C GLU A 287 5.50 47.78 -8.47
N LEU A 288 6.17 46.68 -8.84
CA LEU A 288 6.95 46.57 -10.06
C LEU A 288 6.06 46.68 -11.30
N ALA A 289 4.91 46.00 -11.27
CA ALA A 289 3.94 46.00 -12.36
C ALA A 289 3.26 47.37 -12.50
N ARG A 290 2.91 48.04 -11.39
CA ARG A 290 2.35 49.39 -11.41
C ARG A 290 3.30 50.40 -12.04
N LYS A 291 4.57 50.37 -11.67
CA LYS A 291 5.61 51.25 -12.25
C LYS A 291 5.77 51.01 -13.74
N ALA A 292 5.61 49.77 -14.20
CA ALA A 292 5.68 49.38 -15.61
C ALA A 292 4.38 49.63 -16.40
N GLY A 293 3.36 50.27 -15.81
CA GLY A 293 2.07 50.54 -16.47
C GLY A 293 1.18 49.30 -16.66
N ILE A 294 1.48 48.18 -16.01
CA ILE A 294 0.65 46.97 -16.03
C ILE A 294 -0.54 47.16 -15.09
N LYS A 295 -1.74 46.76 -15.53
CA LYS A 295 -2.98 46.94 -14.78
C LYS A 295 -2.95 46.11 -13.48
N CYS A 296 -3.13 46.79 -12.36
CA CYS A 296 -3.23 46.18 -11.03
C CYS A 296 -4.59 46.52 -10.39
N ALA A 297 -5.06 45.67 -9.49
CA ALA A 297 -6.32 45.86 -8.78
C ALA A 297 -6.16 46.91 -7.67
N ASP A 298 -7.11 47.85 -7.54
CA ASP A 298 -7.04 48.89 -6.51
C ASP A 298 -7.35 48.34 -5.11
N ARG A 299 -8.40 47.51 -5.01
CA ARG A 299 -8.85 46.93 -3.74
C ARG A 299 -8.23 45.56 -3.55
N GLY A 300 -7.42 45.41 -2.49
CA GLY A 300 -6.71 44.16 -2.17
C GLY A 300 -5.34 44.00 -2.85
N GLY A 301 -5.06 44.82 -3.87
CA GLY A 301 -3.80 44.77 -4.63
C GLY A 301 -3.71 43.56 -5.57
N GLY A 302 -2.60 43.47 -6.28
CA GLY A 302 -2.25 42.38 -7.19
C GLY A 302 -2.39 42.75 -8.66
N ILE A 303 -1.60 42.07 -9.48
CA ILE A 303 -1.51 42.24 -10.94
C ILE A 303 -2.72 41.56 -11.57
N VAL A 304 -3.53 42.29 -12.33
CA VAL A 304 -4.75 41.74 -12.93
C VAL A 304 -4.38 40.75 -14.03
N VAL A 305 -4.85 39.51 -13.89
CA VAL A 305 -4.61 38.42 -14.86
C VAL A 305 -5.91 37.85 -15.43
N LYS A 306 -5.85 37.42 -16.69
CA LYS A 306 -6.93 36.69 -17.36
C LYS A 306 -6.91 35.20 -17.02
N ASN A 307 -7.86 34.42 -17.55
CA ASN A 307 -7.95 32.96 -17.33
C ASN A 307 -6.75 32.17 -17.88
N ASP A 308 -5.99 32.73 -18.81
CA ASP A 308 -4.73 32.15 -19.30
C ASP A 308 -3.50 32.71 -18.57
N LEU A 309 -3.73 33.52 -17.52
CA LEU A 309 -2.74 34.16 -16.66
C LEU A 309 -1.96 35.32 -17.31
N SER A 310 -2.37 35.76 -18.51
CA SER A 310 -1.80 36.94 -19.16
C SER A 310 -2.18 38.23 -18.43
N THR A 311 -1.25 39.19 -18.38
CA THR A 311 -1.49 40.55 -17.84
C THR A 311 -2.05 41.49 -18.92
N SER A 312 -2.12 42.80 -18.63
CA SER A 312 -2.45 43.81 -19.64
C SER A 312 -1.34 44.09 -20.64
N ALA A 313 -0.09 43.70 -20.33
CA ALA A 313 1.05 43.84 -21.23
C ALA A 313 1.31 42.54 -22.01
N PRO A 314 1.65 42.62 -23.30
CA PRO A 314 1.96 41.44 -24.10
C PRO A 314 3.18 40.72 -23.57
N ASP A 315 3.18 39.39 -23.65
CA ASP A 315 4.30 38.52 -23.24
C ASP A 315 4.68 38.58 -21.73
N ILE A 316 3.89 39.28 -20.91
CA ILE A 316 4.06 39.35 -19.45
C ILE A 316 2.90 38.63 -18.76
N TYR A 317 3.24 37.70 -17.87
CA TYR A 317 2.33 36.88 -17.08
C TYR A 317 2.57 37.10 -15.59
N ALA A 318 1.58 36.82 -14.75
CA ALA A 318 1.75 36.82 -13.30
C ALA A 318 1.11 35.57 -12.67
N ILE A 319 1.80 34.98 -11.68
CA ILE A 319 1.36 33.77 -10.98
C ILE A 319 1.64 33.87 -9.47
N GLY A 320 0.86 33.14 -8.68
CA GLY A 320 1.01 33.14 -7.22
C GLY A 320 0.34 34.33 -6.54
N GLU A 321 0.85 34.73 -5.37
CA GLU A 321 0.17 35.73 -4.53
C GLU A 321 0.16 37.16 -5.12
N CYS A 322 1.08 37.47 -6.04
CA CYS A 322 1.09 38.75 -6.72
C CYS A 322 0.01 38.85 -7.81
N ALA A 323 -0.59 37.74 -8.23
CA ALA A 323 -1.60 37.69 -9.28
C ALA A 323 -3.02 37.84 -8.72
N SER A 324 -3.79 38.73 -9.33
CA SER A 324 -5.20 39.02 -9.03
C SER A 324 -6.08 38.48 -10.16
N TRP A 325 -6.71 37.33 -9.92
CA TRP A 325 -7.64 36.71 -10.87
C TRP A 325 -9.08 37.02 -10.46
N GLU A 326 -9.89 37.55 -11.38
CA GLU A 326 -11.24 38.07 -11.08
C GLU A 326 -11.27 39.07 -9.89
N ASN A 327 -10.26 39.95 -9.82
CA ASN A 327 -10.04 40.91 -8.72
C ASN A 327 -9.82 40.27 -7.34
N GLN A 328 -9.38 39.00 -7.30
CA GLN A 328 -9.09 38.29 -6.06
C GLN A 328 -7.66 37.76 -6.03
N THR A 329 -6.98 37.99 -4.90
CA THR A 329 -5.75 37.31 -4.51
C THR A 329 -6.10 36.25 -3.46
N PHE A 330 -5.50 35.05 -3.57
CA PHE A 330 -5.91 33.91 -2.74
C PHE A 330 -5.08 33.74 -1.47
N GLY A 331 -3.82 34.21 -1.45
CA GLY A 331 -2.94 34.08 -0.28
C GLY A 331 -2.69 32.63 0.15
N LEU A 332 -2.78 31.67 -0.78
CA LEU A 332 -2.60 30.24 -0.57
C LEU A 332 -1.66 29.68 -1.63
N ILE A 333 -0.87 28.68 -1.24
CA ILE A 333 0.08 28.03 -2.14
C ILE A 333 -0.58 27.20 -3.23
N ALA A 334 -1.64 26.45 -2.90
CA ALA A 334 -2.28 25.52 -3.84
C ALA A 334 -2.82 26.24 -5.11
N PRO A 335 -3.55 27.37 -5.01
CA PRO A 335 -3.91 28.18 -6.17
C PRO A 335 -2.69 28.64 -6.97
N GLY A 336 -1.60 29.06 -6.31
CA GLY A 336 -0.37 29.47 -6.99
C GLY A 336 0.30 28.33 -7.77
N ILE A 337 0.34 27.12 -7.19
CA ILE A 337 0.83 25.91 -7.88
C ILE A 337 -0.06 25.57 -9.08
N GLU A 338 -1.38 25.74 -8.97
CA GLU A 338 -2.30 25.54 -10.11
C GLU A 338 -2.04 26.57 -11.21
N MET A 339 -1.86 27.86 -10.86
CA MET A 339 -1.47 28.90 -11.82
C MET A 339 -0.16 28.54 -12.53
N ALA A 340 0.85 28.09 -11.79
CA ALA A 340 2.12 27.62 -12.35
C ALA A 340 1.95 26.46 -13.34
N ASP A 341 1.04 25.51 -13.09
CA ASP A 341 0.75 24.41 -14.03
C ASP A 341 0.04 24.88 -15.29
N VAL A 342 -0.98 25.73 -15.16
CA VAL A 342 -1.71 26.30 -16.29
C VAL A 342 -0.75 27.06 -17.20
N LEU A 343 0.10 27.92 -16.63
CA LEU A 343 1.04 28.73 -17.40
C LEU A 343 2.12 27.86 -18.07
N ALA A 344 2.77 26.97 -17.32
CA ALA A 344 3.82 26.09 -17.86
C ALA A 344 3.28 25.19 -18.99
N PHE A 345 2.06 24.67 -18.85
CA PHE A 345 1.40 23.92 -19.91
C PHE A 345 1.11 24.81 -21.12
N ASN A 346 0.59 26.02 -20.93
CA ASN A 346 0.25 26.92 -22.03
C ASN A 346 1.48 27.37 -22.83
N LEU A 347 2.62 27.61 -22.16
CA LEU A 347 3.86 28.03 -22.82
C LEU A 347 4.56 26.90 -23.60
N THR A 348 4.26 25.63 -23.30
CA THR A 348 4.97 24.48 -23.91
C THR A 348 4.05 23.56 -24.72
N GLN A 349 2.91 23.16 -24.16
CA GLN A 349 2.04 22.12 -24.70
C GLN A 349 0.88 22.64 -25.56
N ALA A 350 0.47 23.90 -25.41
CA ALA A 350 -0.71 24.45 -26.11
C ALA A 350 -0.56 24.54 -27.65
N LYS A 351 0.65 24.35 -28.19
CA LYS A 351 0.86 24.23 -29.66
C LYS A 351 0.17 22.99 -30.26
N VAL A 352 0.00 21.93 -29.46
CA VAL A 352 -0.55 20.63 -29.89
C VAL A 352 -1.78 20.21 -29.08
N HIS A 353 -2.16 21.00 -28.06
CA HIS A 353 -3.29 20.75 -27.18
C HIS A 353 -4.10 22.02 -26.97
N ALA A 354 -5.37 21.89 -26.59
CA ALA A 354 -6.16 23.06 -26.21
C ALA A 354 -5.52 23.78 -25.00
N PRO A 355 -5.42 25.13 -25.00
CA PRO A 355 -4.91 25.89 -23.87
C PRO A 355 -5.71 25.59 -22.59
N ARG A 356 -5.02 25.47 -21.46
CA ARG A 356 -5.63 25.38 -20.15
C ARG A 356 -6.07 26.76 -19.70
N LYS A 357 -7.16 26.78 -18.92
CA LYS A 357 -7.68 27.98 -18.27
C LYS A 357 -7.60 27.76 -16.76
N PHE A 358 -7.07 28.74 -16.04
CA PHE A 358 -7.21 28.81 -14.60
C PHE A 358 -8.69 28.98 -14.27
N LYS A 359 -9.16 28.19 -13.32
CA LYS A 359 -10.53 28.18 -12.84
C LYS A 359 -10.51 28.61 -11.39
N ARG A 360 -11.70 28.82 -10.82
CA ARG A 360 -11.81 29.14 -9.41
C ARG A 360 -11.14 28.02 -8.58
N PRO A 361 -10.10 28.36 -7.80
CA PRO A 361 -9.31 27.34 -7.13
C PRO A 361 -10.03 26.83 -5.88
N ASP A 362 -9.66 25.63 -5.45
CA ASP A 362 -10.11 25.09 -4.18
C ASP A 362 -9.43 25.81 -3.01
N LEU A 363 -10.24 26.40 -2.13
CA LEU A 363 -9.78 27.13 -0.95
C LEU A 363 -9.77 26.26 0.32
N SER A 364 -10.06 24.95 0.16
CA SER A 364 -9.98 23.98 1.25
C SER A 364 -8.60 24.00 1.89
N THR A 365 -8.57 24.05 3.22
CA THR A 365 -7.35 24.22 4.02
C THR A 365 -7.40 23.25 5.19
N LYS A 366 -6.35 22.44 5.38
CA LYS A 366 -6.14 21.58 6.56
C LYS A 366 -4.78 21.92 7.17
N LEU A 367 -4.76 22.24 8.46
CA LEU A 367 -3.59 22.73 9.17
C LEU A 367 -3.53 22.16 10.58
N LYS A 368 -2.32 22.16 11.15
CA LYS A 368 -2.08 21.84 12.55
C LYS A 368 -1.46 23.06 13.20
N LEU A 369 -2.25 23.83 13.93
CA LEU A 369 -1.85 25.10 14.54
C LEU A 369 -1.63 24.85 16.02
N LEU A 370 -0.42 25.07 16.53
CA LEU A 370 -0.08 24.88 17.95
C LEU A 370 -0.34 23.44 18.49
N GLY A 371 -0.58 22.46 17.64
CA GLY A 371 -1.00 21.10 18.04
C GLY A 371 -2.49 20.84 17.87
N VAL A 372 -3.28 21.87 17.57
CA VAL A 372 -4.72 21.78 17.25
C VAL A 372 -4.92 21.47 15.77
N GLU A 373 -5.60 20.38 15.45
CA GLU A 373 -5.98 20.08 14.07
C GLU A 373 -7.20 20.90 13.65
N VAL A 374 -7.08 21.62 12.53
CA VAL A 374 -8.13 22.47 11.98
C VAL A 374 -8.26 22.21 10.48
N ALA A 375 -9.49 22.04 10.00
CA ALA A 375 -9.76 21.96 8.58
C ALA A 375 -11.03 22.72 8.18
N SER A 376 -11.00 23.32 6.99
CA SER A 376 -12.16 23.89 6.30
C SER A 376 -12.12 23.43 4.85
N PHE A 377 -13.27 23.08 4.26
CA PHE A 377 -13.33 22.55 2.91
C PHE A 377 -14.60 22.96 2.17
N GLY A 378 -14.53 22.99 0.84
CA GLY A 378 -15.67 23.37 0.00
C GLY A 378 -16.16 24.80 0.28
N ASP A 379 -17.46 25.01 0.21
CA ASP A 379 -18.09 26.29 0.56
C ASP A 379 -18.50 26.32 2.03
N PHE A 380 -17.50 26.33 2.92
CA PHE A 380 -17.65 26.21 4.38
C PHE A 380 -18.41 27.35 5.08
N PHE A 381 -18.82 28.40 4.35
CA PHE A 381 -19.72 29.47 4.83
C PHE A 381 -20.98 29.60 3.98
N ALA A 382 -21.39 28.56 3.24
CA ALA A 382 -22.60 28.61 2.41
C ALA A 382 -23.90 28.91 3.21
N ASP A 383 -23.89 28.64 4.52
CA ASP A 383 -24.97 28.96 5.46
C ASP A 383 -24.97 30.42 5.93
N ARG A 384 -23.88 31.16 5.72
CA ARG A 384 -23.75 32.59 6.02
C ARG A 384 -23.83 33.44 4.75
N ASP A 385 -23.07 33.05 3.73
CA ASP A 385 -22.83 33.84 2.51
C ASP A 385 -23.67 33.35 1.32
N GLY A 386 -24.40 32.24 1.48
CA GLY A 386 -25.09 31.53 0.39
C GLY A 386 -24.14 30.61 -0.40
N PRO A 387 -24.65 29.51 -1.00
CA PRO A 387 -23.82 28.60 -1.78
C PRO A 387 -23.37 29.25 -3.09
N LYS A 388 -22.06 29.21 -3.37
CA LYS A 388 -21.48 29.73 -4.61
C LYS A 388 -21.90 28.94 -5.84
N GLU A 389 -22.05 27.62 -5.72
CA GLU A 389 -22.47 26.71 -6.79
C GLU A 389 -23.38 25.60 -6.25
N LEU A 390 -24.30 25.12 -7.07
CA LEU A 390 -25.20 24.00 -6.77
C LEU A 390 -25.16 22.94 -7.90
N PRO A 391 -25.31 21.63 -7.61
CA PRO A 391 -25.29 20.59 -8.62
C PRO A 391 -26.41 20.72 -9.67
N ALA A 392 -26.07 20.47 -10.94
CA ALA A 392 -26.98 20.65 -12.08
C ALA A 392 -28.06 19.55 -12.20
N ARG A 393 -29.09 19.59 -11.34
CA ARG A 393 -30.42 19.02 -11.61
C ARG A 393 -31.48 19.45 -10.60
N HIS A 394 -31.74 20.76 -10.48
CA HIS A 394 -33.06 21.26 -10.11
C HIS A 394 -33.51 22.13 -11.28
N GLY A 395 -34.49 21.63 -12.02
CA GLY A 395 -34.99 22.29 -13.22
C GLY A 395 -35.41 23.72 -12.92
N ARG A 396 -35.10 24.62 -13.87
CA ARG A 396 -35.92 25.80 -14.12
C ARG A 396 -37.40 25.37 -14.04
N LYS A 397 -38.07 25.75 -12.95
CA LYS A 397 -39.49 26.07 -13.00
C LYS A 397 -39.54 27.58 -12.98
N ASP A 398 -40.17 28.13 -14.00
CA ASP A 398 -40.40 29.55 -14.21
C ASP A 398 -40.86 30.24 -12.93
N VAL A 399 -40.04 31.14 -12.39
CA VAL A 399 -40.51 32.23 -11.56
C VAL A 399 -40.52 33.45 -12.48
N LYS A 400 -41.72 33.79 -12.94
CA LYS A 400 -42.01 35.03 -13.67
C LYS A 400 -41.41 36.21 -12.92
N GLU A 401 -40.78 37.11 -13.65
CA GLU A 401 -40.46 38.47 -13.21
C GLU A 401 -41.72 39.13 -12.64
N GLY A 402 -41.78 39.20 -11.31
CA GLY A 402 -42.76 39.96 -10.56
C GLY A 402 -42.01 40.95 -9.69
N THR A 403 -42.20 42.23 -10.00
CA THR A 403 -41.87 43.42 -9.19
C THR A 403 -41.60 43.13 -7.71
N PHE A 404 -40.32 43.13 -7.31
CA PHE A 404 -39.95 43.12 -5.90
C PHE A 404 -40.16 44.51 -5.30
N ASN A 405 -41.21 44.60 -4.50
CA ASN A 405 -41.53 45.72 -3.63
C ASN A 405 -40.37 46.01 -2.68
N ARG A 406 -39.80 47.21 -2.80
CA ARG A 406 -38.71 47.76 -1.98
C ARG A 406 -39.10 48.11 -0.52
N VAL A 407 -40.10 47.43 0.05
CA VAL A 407 -40.71 47.83 1.35
C VAL A 407 -40.74 46.69 2.40
N LYS A 408 -40.19 45.50 2.12
CA LYS A 408 -40.11 44.40 3.11
C LYS A 408 -38.74 44.17 3.75
N ASP A 409 -37.66 44.74 3.20
CA ASP A 409 -36.28 44.52 3.67
C ASP A 409 -35.89 45.34 4.92
N LEU A 410 -36.85 45.99 5.58
CA LEU A 410 -36.61 46.80 6.78
C LEU A 410 -37.08 46.14 8.09
N THR A 411 -37.78 45.00 8.04
CA THR A 411 -38.36 44.38 9.25
C THR A 411 -38.17 42.86 9.38
N GLU A 412 -37.74 42.16 8.34
CA GLU A 412 -37.44 40.73 8.40
C GLU A 412 -36.03 40.50 7.84
N GLY A 413 -35.18 39.80 8.60
CA GLY A 413 -33.78 39.55 8.22
C GLY A 413 -33.62 38.83 6.87
N PRO A 414 -32.40 38.75 6.33
CA PRO A 414 -32.16 38.13 5.02
C PRO A 414 -32.76 36.73 4.94
N ALA A 415 -33.39 36.40 3.81
CA ALA A 415 -33.96 35.09 3.57
C ALA A 415 -32.91 33.99 3.84
N PRO A 416 -33.26 32.90 4.55
CA PRO A 416 -32.30 31.87 4.93
C PRO A 416 -31.66 31.26 3.66
N PRO A 417 -30.33 31.09 3.63
CA PRO A 417 -29.65 30.53 2.48
C PRO A 417 -30.14 29.10 2.19
N PRO A 418 -30.17 28.66 0.92
CA PRO A 418 -30.78 27.40 0.49
C PRO A 418 -29.91 26.18 0.79
N VAL A 419 -29.41 26.06 2.02
CA VAL A 419 -28.52 25.00 2.52
C VAL A 419 -28.97 24.54 3.90
N LYS A 420 -28.57 23.33 4.29
CA LYS A 420 -28.76 22.82 5.65
C LYS A 420 -27.41 22.56 6.31
N ALA A 421 -27.19 23.16 7.47
CA ALA A 421 -26.04 22.88 8.30
C ALA A 421 -26.35 21.73 9.26
N LEU A 422 -25.39 20.81 9.41
CA LEU A 422 -25.40 19.78 10.44
C LEU A 422 -24.12 19.92 11.26
N THR A 423 -24.26 19.96 12.58
CA THR A 423 -23.15 20.20 13.50
C THR A 423 -23.05 19.06 14.53
N TYR A 424 -21.84 18.55 14.72
CA TYR A 424 -21.45 17.65 15.79
C TYR A 424 -20.40 18.37 16.67
N LYS A 425 -20.66 18.45 17.97
CA LYS A 425 -19.79 19.15 18.93
C LYS A 425 -19.62 18.27 20.17
N ASP A 426 -18.40 17.80 20.39
CA ASP A 426 -17.99 17.11 21.61
C ASP A 426 -16.99 17.99 22.38
N PRO A 427 -17.43 18.68 23.45
CA PRO A 427 -16.56 19.55 24.24
C PRO A 427 -15.56 18.78 25.12
N PHE A 428 -15.78 17.48 25.38
CA PHE A 428 -14.90 16.66 26.22
C PHE A 428 -13.72 16.14 25.41
N GLN A 429 -13.98 15.69 24.18
CA GLN A 429 -12.94 15.28 23.24
C GLN A 429 -12.34 16.46 22.46
N GLN A 430 -12.87 17.67 22.64
CA GLN A 430 -12.44 18.87 21.92
C GLN A 430 -12.57 18.70 20.39
N VAL A 431 -13.67 18.07 19.97
CA VAL A 431 -14.01 17.80 18.56
C VAL A 431 -15.20 18.65 18.13
N TYR A 432 -15.06 19.31 16.98
CA TYR A 432 -16.16 20.03 16.33
C TYR A 432 -16.19 19.69 14.84
N LYS A 433 -17.35 19.33 14.30
CA LYS A 433 -17.58 19.13 12.87
C LYS A 433 -18.85 19.88 12.49
N LYS A 434 -18.80 20.69 11.43
CA LYS A 434 -19.99 21.33 10.83
C LYS A 434 -19.96 21.14 9.33
N TYR A 435 -20.93 20.42 8.79
CA TYR A 435 -21.04 20.12 7.36
C TYR A 435 -22.29 20.78 6.79
N LEU A 436 -22.16 21.30 5.57
CA LEU A 436 -23.18 22.04 4.85
C LEU A 436 -23.67 21.22 3.66
N PHE A 437 -24.98 21.03 3.56
CA PHE A 437 -25.62 20.17 2.57
C PHE A 437 -26.64 20.95 1.73
N THR A 438 -26.99 20.39 0.57
CA THR A 438 -28.20 20.81 -0.18
C THR A 438 -29.46 20.59 0.66
N MET A 439 -30.54 21.30 0.34
CA MET A 439 -31.81 21.22 1.10
C MET A 439 -32.39 19.80 1.21
N ASP A 440 -32.14 18.95 0.20
CA ASP A 440 -32.55 17.55 0.15
C ASP A 440 -31.56 16.57 0.83
N GLY A 441 -30.44 17.07 1.36
CA GLY A 441 -29.42 16.29 2.05
C GLY A 441 -28.61 15.36 1.14
N LYS A 442 -28.70 15.50 -0.19
CA LYS A 442 -28.06 14.57 -1.13
C LYS A 442 -26.65 14.95 -1.55
N HIS A 443 -26.21 16.18 -1.34
CA HIS A 443 -24.87 16.62 -1.70
C HIS A 443 -24.24 17.43 -0.57
N LEU A 444 -22.96 17.17 -0.32
CA LEU A 444 -22.12 17.95 0.57
C LEU A 444 -21.56 19.16 -0.20
N LEU A 445 -21.75 20.36 0.33
CA LEU A 445 -21.29 21.62 -0.26
C LEU A 445 -19.98 22.11 0.36
N GLY A 446 -19.74 21.79 1.62
CA GLY A 446 -18.55 22.21 2.36
C GLY A 446 -18.67 21.92 3.85
N GLY A 447 -17.68 22.34 4.62
CA GLY A 447 -17.71 22.19 6.06
C GLY A 447 -16.41 22.57 6.75
N MET A 448 -16.42 22.49 8.07
CA MET A 448 -15.27 22.77 8.95
C MET A 448 -15.15 21.72 10.05
N MET A 449 -13.91 21.46 10.49
CA MET A 449 -13.54 20.41 11.44
C MET A 449 -12.45 20.90 12.40
N ILE A 450 -12.58 20.58 13.69
CA ILE A 450 -11.60 20.84 14.76
C ILE A 450 -11.37 19.53 15.54
N GLY A 451 -10.12 19.25 15.88
CA GLY A 451 -9.72 18.08 16.68
C GLY A 451 -9.59 16.80 15.85
N ASP A 452 -10.70 16.29 15.33
CA ASP A 452 -10.71 15.13 14.41
C ASP A 452 -10.89 15.59 12.96
N THR A 453 -9.79 15.62 12.21
CA THR A 453 -9.77 16.03 10.80
C THR A 453 -9.48 14.88 9.82
N LYS A 454 -9.64 13.61 10.25
CA LYS A 454 -9.29 12.42 9.46
C LYS A 454 -10.10 12.31 8.17
N ASP A 455 -11.39 12.65 8.23
CA ASP A 455 -12.32 12.56 7.08
C ASP A 455 -12.03 13.60 5.98
N TYR A 456 -11.24 14.64 6.26
CA TYR A 456 -10.95 15.73 5.31
C TYR A 456 -10.54 15.22 3.91
N VAL A 457 -9.67 14.20 3.86
CA VAL A 457 -9.15 13.62 2.62
C VAL A 457 -10.26 12.97 1.78
N LYS A 458 -11.29 12.43 2.43
CA LYS A 458 -12.46 11.82 1.80
C LYS A 458 -13.48 12.88 1.36
N LEU A 459 -13.69 13.92 2.16
CA LEU A 459 -14.75 14.91 1.93
C LEU A 459 -14.42 15.93 0.83
N VAL A 460 -13.15 16.34 0.69
CA VAL A 460 -12.75 17.30 -0.35
C VAL A 460 -13.08 16.80 -1.77
N PRO A 461 -12.73 15.56 -2.18
CA PRO A 461 -13.13 15.03 -3.47
C PRO A 461 -14.65 14.91 -3.64
N MET A 462 -15.40 14.59 -2.57
CA MET A 462 -16.86 14.49 -2.62
C MET A 462 -17.50 15.82 -2.98
N VAL A 463 -17.04 16.92 -2.37
CA VAL A 463 -17.51 18.28 -2.70
C VAL A 463 -17.10 18.65 -4.12
N LYS A 464 -15.83 18.48 -4.49
CA LYS A 464 -15.29 18.85 -5.81
C LYS A 464 -16.04 18.18 -6.96
N ASN A 465 -16.38 16.90 -6.79
CA ASN A 465 -17.05 16.11 -7.81
C ASN A 465 -18.58 16.22 -7.75
N GLN A 466 -19.12 17.03 -6.83
CA GLN A 466 -20.56 17.10 -6.55
C GLN A 466 -21.15 15.70 -6.37
N GLN A 467 -20.47 14.85 -5.60
CA GLN A 467 -20.85 13.46 -5.43
C GLN A 467 -22.17 13.36 -4.66
N LYS A 468 -23.10 12.59 -5.21
CA LYS A 468 -24.35 12.26 -4.51
C LYS A 468 -24.05 11.35 -3.31
N LEU A 469 -24.55 11.73 -2.15
CA LEU A 469 -24.43 10.95 -0.91
C LEU A 469 -25.28 9.69 -1.00
N GLU A 470 -24.67 8.55 -0.68
CA GLU A 470 -25.33 7.24 -0.56
C GLU A 470 -25.87 7.01 0.85
N ILE A 471 -25.31 7.74 1.83
CA ILE A 471 -25.68 7.70 3.25
C ILE A 471 -26.32 9.03 3.68
N PRO A 472 -27.16 9.04 4.73
CA PRO A 472 -27.72 10.27 5.28
C PRO A 472 -26.62 11.21 5.83
N PRO A 473 -26.84 12.55 5.81
CA PRO A 473 -25.92 13.53 6.40
C PRO A 473 -25.48 13.24 7.85
N SER A 474 -26.37 12.67 8.67
CA SER A 474 -26.08 12.29 10.07
C SER A 474 -25.04 11.19 10.19
N GLU A 475 -25.07 10.21 9.30
CA GLU A 475 -24.09 9.12 9.26
C GLU A 475 -22.75 9.61 8.72
N LEU A 476 -22.77 10.57 7.80
CA LEU A 476 -21.56 11.18 7.25
C LEU A 476 -20.79 12.02 8.29
N ILE A 477 -21.48 12.72 9.20
CA ILE A 477 -20.84 13.66 10.14
C ILE A 477 -20.29 13.00 11.41
N VAL A 478 -21.07 12.11 12.04
CA VAL A 478 -20.68 11.46 13.29
C VAL A 478 -19.68 10.34 13.01
N GLY A 479 -19.65 9.85 11.77
CA GLY A 479 -19.20 8.49 11.52
C GLY A 479 -20.18 7.52 12.17
N LYS A 480 -20.04 6.23 11.87
CA LYS A 480 -20.74 5.22 12.67
C LYS A 480 -20.17 5.33 14.10
N ALA A 481 -21.04 5.51 15.10
CA ALA A 481 -20.62 5.69 16.48
C ALA A 481 -19.59 4.61 16.88
N SER A 482 -18.43 5.08 17.31
CA SER A 482 -17.29 4.37 17.88
C SER A 482 -17.59 2.96 18.43
N GLY A 483 -17.22 1.94 17.65
CA GLY A 483 -16.10 1.08 18.05
C GLY A 483 -14.88 1.50 17.24
N ASP A 484 -13.68 1.01 17.57
CA ASP A 484 -12.47 1.10 16.75
C ASP A 484 -12.73 0.93 15.24
N ASP A 485 -11.75 1.23 14.40
CA ASP A 485 -11.74 0.85 12.99
C ASP A 485 -11.82 -0.69 12.89
N ASP A 486 -13.03 -1.19 13.10
CA ASP A 486 -13.32 -2.54 13.50
C ASP A 486 -14.31 -3.07 12.50
N THR A 487 -13.73 -3.82 11.59
CA THR A 487 -14.43 -4.70 10.69
C THR A 487 -15.41 -5.67 11.39
N SER A 488 -15.58 -5.70 12.73
CA SER A 488 -16.57 -6.51 13.44
C SER A 488 -18.01 -5.99 13.42
N ASP A 489 -18.25 -4.73 13.06
CA ASP A 489 -19.58 -4.12 13.14
C ASP A 489 -20.43 -4.32 11.87
N LEU A 490 -20.22 -5.49 11.28
CA LEU A 490 -20.87 -5.93 10.06
C LEU A 490 -22.25 -6.53 10.39
N PRO A 491 -23.25 -6.37 9.51
CA PRO A 491 -24.47 -7.18 9.56
C PRO A 491 -24.15 -8.68 9.61
N ASP A 492 -24.96 -9.47 10.31
CA ASP A 492 -24.71 -10.92 10.49
C ASP A 492 -24.68 -11.69 9.16
N ASP A 493 -25.37 -11.20 8.12
CA ASP A 493 -25.34 -11.75 6.75
C ASP A 493 -24.09 -11.36 5.95
N THR A 494 -23.21 -10.52 6.50
CA THR A 494 -22.01 -10.08 5.78
C THR A 494 -21.04 -11.24 5.60
N GLN A 495 -20.66 -11.51 4.36
CA GLN A 495 -19.69 -12.55 4.02
C GLN A 495 -18.27 -12.16 4.49
N ILE A 496 -17.73 -12.93 5.43
CA ILE A 496 -16.40 -12.75 6.03
C ILE A 496 -15.35 -13.59 5.32
N CYS A 497 -15.69 -14.82 4.95
CA CYS A 497 -14.80 -15.72 4.22
C CYS A 497 -15.38 -16.07 2.85
N SER A 498 -14.83 -15.47 1.79
CA SER A 498 -15.25 -15.80 0.42
C SER A 498 -14.84 -17.20 -0.04
N CYS A 499 -13.77 -17.78 0.53
CA CYS A 499 -13.32 -19.13 0.16
C CYS A 499 -14.30 -20.22 0.59
N HIS A 500 -14.98 -20.02 1.72
CA HIS A 500 -15.86 -21.01 2.35
C HIS A 500 -17.29 -20.49 2.55
N ASN A 501 -17.60 -19.33 1.99
CA ASN A 501 -18.88 -18.64 2.09
C ASN A 501 -19.38 -18.45 3.54
N VAL A 502 -18.48 -18.10 4.46
CA VAL A 502 -18.80 -17.92 5.89
C VAL A 502 -19.16 -16.47 6.15
N THR A 503 -20.29 -16.23 6.81
CA THR A 503 -20.76 -14.91 7.23
C THR A 503 -20.28 -14.55 8.63
N LYS A 504 -20.51 -13.30 9.06
CA LYS A 504 -20.22 -12.87 10.44
C LYS A 504 -21.13 -13.62 11.42
N GLY A 505 -22.41 -13.77 11.06
CA GLY A 505 -23.41 -14.49 11.86
C GLY A 505 -22.99 -15.92 12.12
N ASP A 506 -22.44 -16.62 11.12
CA ASP A 506 -21.93 -17.99 11.30
C ASP A 506 -20.82 -18.05 12.36
N VAL A 507 -19.89 -17.08 12.36
CA VAL A 507 -18.82 -17.02 13.36
C VAL A 507 -19.37 -16.64 14.74
N ALA A 508 -20.19 -15.60 14.83
CA ALA A 508 -20.70 -15.10 16.11
C ALA A 508 -21.68 -16.08 16.77
N ASN A 509 -22.54 -16.74 15.99
CA ASN A 509 -23.53 -17.70 16.52
C ASN A 509 -22.84 -18.94 17.05
N SER A 510 -21.86 -19.51 16.32
CA SER A 510 -21.10 -20.66 16.81
C SER A 510 -20.24 -20.36 18.05
N VAL A 511 -19.98 -19.09 18.36
CA VAL A 511 -19.36 -18.69 19.64
C VAL A 511 -20.42 -18.57 20.74
N LYS A 512 -21.55 -17.91 20.44
CA LYS A 512 -22.65 -17.69 21.39
C LYS A 512 -23.33 -18.97 21.86
N ASP A 513 -23.47 -19.97 20.98
CA ASP A 513 -24.05 -21.28 21.33
C ASP A 513 -23.05 -22.20 22.05
N GLY A 514 -21.79 -21.75 22.25
CA GLY A 514 -20.74 -22.47 22.94
C GLY A 514 -20.04 -23.54 22.10
N THR A 515 -20.37 -23.67 20.80
CA THR A 515 -19.77 -24.63 19.88
C THR A 515 -18.28 -24.34 19.66
N CYS A 516 -17.89 -23.07 19.64
CA CYS A 516 -16.51 -22.65 19.42
C CYS A 516 -16.02 -21.74 20.56
N LYS A 517 -15.04 -22.21 21.35
CA LYS A 517 -14.46 -21.52 22.52
C LYS A 517 -13.05 -21.00 22.31
N SER A 518 -12.51 -21.21 21.11
CA SER A 518 -11.24 -20.70 20.62
C SER A 518 -11.33 -20.40 19.13
N VAL A 519 -10.40 -19.61 18.59
CA VAL A 519 -10.32 -19.42 17.12
C VAL A 519 -9.99 -20.72 16.38
N GLY A 520 -9.29 -21.65 17.04
CA GLY A 520 -9.09 -23.00 16.55
C GLY A 520 -10.42 -23.75 16.36
N ASP A 521 -11.37 -23.56 17.28
CA ASP A 521 -12.71 -24.11 17.15
C ASP A 521 -13.44 -23.41 16.01
N VAL A 522 -13.44 -22.07 15.92
CA VAL A 522 -14.10 -21.34 14.81
C VAL A 522 -13.65 -21.85 13.45
N LYS A 523 -12.36 -22.13 13.27
CA LYS A 523 -11.84 -22.76 12.03
C LYS A 523 -12.40 -24.16 11.80
N SER A 524 -12.53 -24.94 12.86
CA SER A 524 -13.01 -26.32 12.81
C SER A 524 -14.52 -26.36 12.54
N CYS A 525 -15.30 -25.48 13.19
CA CYS A 525 -16.74 -25.35 13.06
C CYS A 525 -17.14 -24.69 11.72
N THR A 526 -16.56 -23.52 11.41
CA THR A 526 -17.02 -22.65 10.30
C THR A 526 -16.15 -22.73 9.05
N LYS A 527 -14.94 -23.29 9.14
CA LYS A 527 -13.91 -23.31 8.07
C LYS A 527 -13.34 -21.95 7.70
N ALA A 528 -13.77 -20.85 8.34
CA ALA A 528 -13.23 -19.53 8.05
C ALA A 528 -11.70 -19.49 8.24
N GLY A 529 -10.99 -19.12 7.18
CA GLY A 529 -9.52 -18.99 7.17
C GLY A 529 -8.71 -20.27 7.00
N THR A 530 -9.36 -21.41 6.73
CA THR A 530 -8.69 -22.68 6.33
C THR A 530 -8.33 -22.74 4.84
N GLY A 531 -8.89 -21.83 4.02
CA GLY A 531 -8.60 -21.69 2.58
C GLY A 531 -7.42 -20.76 2.31
N CYS A 532 -7.67 -19.53 1.84
CA CYS A 532 -6.61 -18.56 1.55
C CYS A 532 -6.02 -17.86 2.78
N GLY A 533 -6.68 -18.00 3.95
CA GLY A 533 -6.30 -17.33 5.20
C GLY A 533 -6.58 -15.82 5.25
N GLY A 534 -7.06 -15.20 4.16
CA GLY A 534 -7.21 -13.75 4.06
C GLY A 534 -8.24 -13.13 5.01
N CYS A 535 -9.25 -13.89 5.42
CA CYS A 535 -10.28 -13.47 6.37
C CYS A 535 -9.86 -13.64 7.84
N MET A 536 -8.70 -14.26 8.12
CA MET A 536 -8.29 -14.61 9.48
C MET A 536 -8.24 -13.44 10.47
N PRO A 537 -7.70 -12.27 10.10
CA PRO A 537 -7.70 -11.13 11.01
C PRO A 537 -9.13 -10.76 11.44
N LEU A 538 -10.06 -10.75 10.49
CA LEU A 538 -11.45 -10.42 10.74
C LEU A 538 -12.18 -11.48 11.57
N VAL A 539 -11.95 -12.76 11.29
CA VAL A 539 -12.48 -13.89 12.08
C VAL A 539 -11.98 -13.82 13.53
N GLN A 540 -10.69 -13.54 13.74
CA GLN A 540 -10.10 -13.38 15.07
C GLN A 540 -10.76 -12.22 15.82
N THR A 541 -10.95 -11.08 15.18
CA THR A 541 -11.57 -9.91 15.80
C THR A 541 -13.04 -10.18 16.17
N ILE A 542 -13.83 -10.76 15.27
CA ILE A 542 -15.23 -11.15 15.55
C ILE A 542 -15.29 -12.14 16.71
N PHE A 543 -14.42 -13.15 16.71
CA PHE A 543 -14.36 -14.14 17.79
C PHE A 543 -14.02 -13.50 19.14
N ASN A 544 -12.91 -12.73 19.20
CA ASN A 544 -12.45 -12.11 20.44
C ASN A 544 -13.53 -11.20 21.03
N LYS A 545 -14.16 -10.35 20.20
CA LYS A 545 -15.24 -9.47 20.66
C LYS A 545 -16.49 -10.23 21.07
N THR A 546 -16.85 -11.31 20.38
CA THR A 546 -18.01 -12.12 20.76
C THR A 546 -17.75 -12.79 22.12
N MET A 547 -16.56 -13.33 22.35
CA MET A 547 -16.14 -13.90 23.63
C MET A 547 -16.09 -12.86 24.76
N GLU A 548 -15.52 -11.68 24.50
CA GLU A 548 -15.53 -10.54 25.43
C GLU A 548 -16.96 -10.11 25.79
N SER A 549 -17.86 -10.04 24.80
CA SER A 549 -19.28 -9.70 25.02
C SER A 549 -20.04 -10.75 25.86
N MET A 550 -19.52 -11.97 25.91
CA MET A 550 -20.03 -13.07 26.74
C MET A 550 -19.31 -13.17 28.10
N GLY A 551 -18.35 -12.29 28.39
CA GLY A 551 -17.57 -12.30 29.62
C GLY A 551 -16.59 -13.48 29.73
N GLN A 552 -16.17 -14.08 28.61
CA GLN A 552 -15.30 -15.25 28.56
C GLN A 552 -13.84 -14.85 28.23
N GLU A 553 -12.88 -15.51 28.86
CA GLU A 553 -11.45 -15.32 28.58
C GLU A 553 -11.08 -15.93 27.21
N VAL A 554 -10.40 -15.15 26.36
CA VAL A 554 -10.00 -15.56 25.00
C VAL A 554 -8.77 -16.47 25.08
N LYS A 555 -8.97 -17.78 24.94
CA LYS A 555 -7.88 -18.76 24.88
C LYS A 555 -7.27 -18.86 23.47
N ASN A 556 -5.97 -18.57 23.34
CA ASN A 556 -5.24 -18.59 22.06
C ASN A 556 -4.70 -19.99 21.68
N HIS A 557 -5.55 -21.01 21.76
CA HIS A 557 -5.18 -22.39 21.41
C HIS A 557 -5.06 -22.58 19.89
N LEU A 558 -4.13 -23.44 19.46
CA LEU A 558 -3.93 -23.74 18.04
C LEU A 558 -5.16 -24.44 17.42
N CYS A 559 -5.66 -25.47 18.08
CA CYS A 559 -6.83 -26.28 17.72
C CYS A 559 -7.22 -27.18 18.93
N PRO A 560 -8.28 -27.99 18.85
CA PRO A 560 -8.65 -28.91 19.95
C PRO A 560 -7.53 -29.84 20.44
N HIS A 561 -6.56 -30.18 19.59
CA HIS A 561 -5.44 -31.06 19.94
C HIS A 561 -4.34 -30.39 20.79
N PHE A 562 -4.20 -29.05 20.74
CA PHE A 562 -3.11 -28.32 21.38
C PHE A 562 -3.62 -27.06 22.09
N GLU A 563 -3.42 -26.96 23.40
CA GLU A 563 -3.78 -25.79 24.23
C GLU A 563 -2.73 -24.67 24.22
N TYR A 564 -1.85 -24.69 23.22
CA TYR A 564 -0.76 -23.74 23.06
C TYR A 564 -0.96 -22.91 21.79
N SER A 565 -0.47 -21.67 21.79
CA SER A 565 -0.38 -20.89 20.56
C SER A 565 0.71 -21.46 19.63
N ARG A 566 0.76 -21.03 18.36
CA ARG A 566 1.87 -21.41 17.47
C ARG A 566 3.23 -20.98 18.05
N ALA A 567 3.30 -19.76 18.60
CA ALA A 567 4.55 -19.21 19.14
C ALA A 567 5.02 -20.01 20.36
N ASP A 568 4.11 -20.42 21.23
CA ASP A 568 4.43 -21.28 22.38
C ASP A 568 4.92 -22.65 21.92
N LEU A 569 4.23 -23.27 20.96
CA LEU A 569 4.67 -24.55 20.38
C LEU A 569 6.05 -24.42 19.73
N PHE A 570 6.31 -23.33 18.99
CA PHE A 570 7.64 -23.09 18.43
C PHE A 570 8.71 -23.06 19.51
N ASN A 571 8.49 -22.30 20.59
CA ASN A 571 9.45 -22.20 21.69
C ASN A 571 9.63 -23.54 22.42
N ILE A 572 8.56 -24.28 22.70
CA ILE A 572 8.65 -25.58 23.36
C ILE A 572 9.41 -26.60 22.50
N ILE A 573 9.09 -26.67 21.20
CA ILE A 573 9.75 -27.57 20.25
C ILE A 573 11.25 -27.22 20.13
N TYR A 574 11.56 -25.93 20.02
CA TYR A 574 12.93 -25.44 19.96
C TYR A 574 13.74 -25.81 21.23
N VAL A 575 13.21 -25.49 22.42
CA VAL A 575 13.90 -25.72 23.70
C VAL A 575 14.04 -27.21 24.01
N LYS A 576 12.99 -28.00 23.79
CA LYS A 576 12.99 -29.46 24.05
C LYS A 576 13.62 -30.26 22.92
N LYS A 577 13.97 -29.63 21.79
CA LYS A 577 14.54 -30.26 20.59
C LYS A 577 13.67 -31.41 20.05
N LEU A 578 12.37 -31.19 19.95
CA LEU A 578 11.41 -32.21 19.48
C LEU A 578 11.41 -32.27 17.94
N GLU A 579 11.70 -33.42 17.36
CA GLU A 579 11.90 -33.54 15.90
C GLU A 579 10.74 -34.21 15.15
N THR A 580 9.89 -34.96 15.86
CA THR A 580 8.82 -35.77 15.24
C THR A 580 7.44 -35.37 15.75
N PHE A 581 6.41 -35.55 14.92
CA PHE A 581 5.03 -35.24 15.32
C PHE A 581 4.58 -36.03 16.55
N GLU A 582 5.00 -37.29 16.66
CA GLU A 582 4.70 -38.15 17.81
C GLU A 582 5.32 -37.61 19.10
N GLN A 583 6.58 -37.17 19.07
CA GLN A 583 7.23 -36.53 20.22
C GLN A 583 6.52 -35.25 20.64
N ILE A 584 6.09 -34.45 19.67
CA ILE A 584 5.38 -33.19 19.90
C ILE A 584 3.98 -33.45 20.48
N MET A 585 3.25 -34.44 19.96
CA MET A 585 1.93 -34.81 20.48
C MET A 585 2.02 -35.37 21.90
N LYS A 586 3.02 -36.20 22.21
CA LYS A 586 3.29 -36.68 23.58
C LYS A 586 3.63 -35.55 24.55
N ALA A 587 4.39 -34.54 24.10
CA ALA A 587 4.88 -33.48 24.97
C ALA A 587 3.90 -32.31 25.15
N CYS A 588 3.07 -32.03 24.14
CA CYS A 588 2.26 -30.81 24.07
C CYS A 588 0.78 -31.05 23.70
N GLY A 589 0.43 -32.24 23.21
CA GLY A 589 -0.93 -32.57 22.78
C GLY A 589 -1.82 -32.97 23.95
N LYS A 590 -3.15 -32.78 23.79
CA LYS A 590 -4.13 -33.29 24.75
C LYS A 590 -4.19 -34.82 24.81
N ASP A 591 -4.03 -35.45 23.65
CA ASP A 591 -4.03 -36.90 23.51
C ASP A 591 -2.75 -37.33 22.76
N PRO A 592 -1.83 -38.04 23.44
CA PRO A 592 -0.59 -38.52 22.83
C PRO A 592 -0.77 -39.40 21.58
N ASN A 593 -1.93 -40.05 21.43
CA ASN A 593 -2.22 -40.97 20.33
C ASN A 593 -2.93 -40.29 19.16
N SER A 594 -3.29 -39.01 19.26
CA SER A 594 -3.98 -38.29 18.20
C SER A 594 -3.15 -38.17 16.92
N SER A 595 -3.82 -38.33 15.78
CA SER A 595 -3.26 -38.08 14.46
C SER A 595 -3.23 -36.58 14.13
N GLY A 596 -3.92 -35.72 14.89
CA GLY A 596 -4.07 -34.29 14.64
C GLY A 596 -5.18 -33.94 13.65
N CYS A 597 -5.15 -32.73 13.08
CA CYS A 597 -6.11 -32.26 12.07
C CYS A 597 -5.49 -31.33 11.03
N GLU A 598 -6.32 -30.82 10.11
CA GLU A 598 -5.94 -29.88 9.05
C GLU A 598 -5.37 -28.55 9.55
N ALA A 599 -5.52 -28.22 10.84
CA ALA A 599 -4.96 -27.01 11.45
C ALA A 599 -3.58 -27.23 12.07
N CYS A 600 -3.42 -28.27 12.91
CA CYS A 600 -2.15 -28.47 13.62
C CYS A 600 -1.09 -29.16 12.77
N LYS A 601 -1.46 -30.09 11.89
CA LYS A 601 -0.48 -30.81 11.05
C LYS A 601 0.38 -29.85 10.21
N PRO A 602 -0.19 -28.93 9.40
CA PRO A 602 0.63 -27.97 8.65
C PRO A 602 1.37 -26.97 9.53
N ALA A 603 0.81 -26.62 10.70
CA ALA A 603 1.48 -25.71 11.64
C ALA A 603 2.74 -26.35 12.25
N ILE A 604 2.65 -27.61 12.69
CA ILE A 604 3.79 -28.37 13.19
C ILE A 604 4.79 -28.68 12.06
N GLY A 605 4.31 -29.02 10.86
CA GLY A 605 5.16 -29.18 9.68
C GLY A 605 5.94 -27.90 9.37
N SER A 606 5.29 -26.74 9.45
CA SER A 606 5.94 -25.42 9.29
C SER A 606 6.98 -25.16 10.37
N ILE A 607 6.67 -25.37 11.66
CA ILE A 607 7.60 -25.15 12.77
C ILE A 607 8.84 -26.04 12.61
N THR A 608 8.65 -27.35 12.46
CA THR A 608 9.76 -28.31 12.35
C THR A 608 10.62 -28.04 11.12
N SER A 609 10.03 -27.66 9.98
CA SER A 609 10.80 -27.27 8.80
C SER A 609 11.57 -25.96 9.00
N SER A 610 11.03 -25.03 9.78
CA SER A 610 11.69 -23.75 10.10
C SER A 610 12.74 -23.87 11.22
N LEU A 611 12.88 -25.05 11.83
CA LEU A 611 13.88 -25.33 12.86
C LEU A 611 14.97 -26.27 12.36
N TYR A 612 14.61 -27.28 11.58
CA TYR A 612 15.50 -28.39 11.20
C TYR A 612 15.74 -28.52 9.70
N ASN A 613 14.90 -27.88 8.88
CA ASN A 613 14.99 -27.87 7.41
C ASN A 613 15.23 -29.26 6.77
N LYS A 614 14.60 -30.32 7.30
CA LYS A 614 14.67 -31.68 6.74
C LYS A 614 13.69 -31.84 5.57
N HIS A 615 13.91 -32.85 4.73
CA HIS A 615 13.10 -33.06 3.53
C HIS A 615 11.63 -33.35 3.89
N ILE A 616 10.70 -32.57 3.34
CA ILE A 616 9.30 -32.60 3.76
C ILE A 616 8.54 -33.87 3.33
N LEU A 617 9.07 -34.62 2.36
CA LEU A 617 8.56 -35.94 1.96
C LEU A 617 9.15 -37.10 2.77
N ASP A 618 10.00 -36.85 3.77
CA ASP A 618 10.40 -37.91 4.70
C ASP A 618 9.16 -38.48 5.40
N GLU A 619 9.17 -39.78 5.68
CA GLU A 619 7.99 -40.52 6.17
C GLU A 619 7.32 -39.86 7.38
N GLN A 620 8.11 -39.43 8.36
CA GLN A 620 7.62 -38.80 9.59
C GLN A 620 7.08 -37.37 9.39
N ARG A 621 7.30 -36.76 8.23
CA ARG A 621 6.98 -35.34 7.93
C ARG A 621 5.95 -35.19 6.83
N ARG A 622 5.85 -36.15 5.92
CA ARG A 622 4.97 -36.07 4.74
C ARG A 622 3.51 -35.92 5.13
N GLY A 623 3.05 -36.67 6.15
CA GLY A 623 1.68 -36.58 6.66
C GLY A 623 1.33 -35.26 7.36
N LEU A 624 2.30 -34.37 7.55
CA LEU A 624 2.09 -33.01 8.07
C LEU A 624 1.83 -31.98 6.97
N GLN A 625 2.21 -32.29 5.73
CA GLN A 625 2.21 -31.34 4.63
C GLN A 625 0.83 -31.22 3.98
N ASP A 626 0.43 -29.99 3.67
CA ASP A 626 -0.71 -29.78 2.78
C ASP A 626 -0.32 -30.13 1.32
N THR A 627 -1.34 -30.32 0.49
CA THR A 627 -1.30 -30.79 -0.91
C THR A 627 -0.13 -30.25 -1.73
N ASN A 628 0.11 -28.93 -1.69
CA ASN A 628 1.16 -28.31 -2.49
C ASN A 628 2.57 -28.74 -2.06
N ASP A 629 2.81 -28.83 -0.76
CA ASP A 629 4.08 -29.27 -0.19
C ASP A 629 4.22 -30.80 -0.33
N ARG A 630 3.11 -31.55 -0.24
CA ARG A 630 3.06 -33.01 -0.42
C ARG A 630 3.50 -33.48 -1.82
N PHE A 631 3.40 -32.61 -2.83
CA PHE A 631 3.81 -32.89 -4.22
C PHE A 631 4.89 -31.94 -4.75
N LEU A 632 5.46 -31.07 -3.90
CA LEU A 632 6.46 -30.09 -4.29
C LEU A 632 6.03 -29.27 -5.54
N ALA A 633 4.74 -28.99 -5.67
CA ALA A 633 4.17 -28.32 -6.84
C ALA A 633 2.81 -27.70 -6.51
N ASN A 634 2.43 -26.60 -7.18
CA ASN A 634 1.13 -25.97 -6.96
C ASN A 634 0.05 -26.77 -7.69
N ILE A 635 -0.93 -27.28 -6.95
CA ILE A 635 -2.08 -27.96 -7.54
C ILE A 635 -2.98 -26.98 -8.30
N GLN A 636 -3.45 -27.39 -9.47
CA GLN A 636 -4.34 -26.65 -10.35
C GLN A 636 -5.76 -27.20 -10.27
N ARG A 637 -6.74 -26.42 -10.72
CA ARG A 637 -8.18 -26.74 -10.61
C ARG A 637 -8.62 -28.08 -11.21
N ASN A 638 -7.83 -28.66 -12.12
CA ASN A 638 -8.10 -29.95 -12.78
C ASN A 638 -7.25 -31.11 -12.23
N GLY A 639 -6.57 -30.93 -11.10
CA GLY A 639 -5.67 -31.95 -10.52
C GLY A 639 -4.28 -32.02 -11.14
N THR A 640 -3.98 -31.18 -12.13
CA THR A 640 -2.60 -31.01 -12.63
C THR A 640 -1.80 -30.07 -11.74
N PHE A 641 -0.52 -29.88 -12.04
CA PHE A 641 0.43 -29.13 -11.24
C PHE A 641 1.13 -28.05 -12.08
N SER A 642 1.72 -27.07 -11.40
CA SER A 642 2.60 -26.09 -12.04
C SER A 642 4.07 -26.30 -11.66
N VAL A 643 4.94 -26.05 -12.64
CA VAL A 643 6.39 -26.19 -12.58
C VAL A 643 7.00 -24.82 -12.81
N ILE A 644 7.73 -24.33 -11.80
CA ILE A 644 8.34 -23.00 -11.81
C ILE A 644 9.80 -23.15 -11.36
N PRO A 645 10.76 -23.19 -12.29
CA PRO A 645 12.18 -23.14 -11.96
C PRO A 645 12.55 -21.84 -11.25
N ARG A 646 13.63 -21.87 -10.46
CA ARG A 646 14.18 -20.67 -9.83
C ARG A 646 14.88 -19.81 -10.87
N VAL A 647 14.60 -18.51 -10.81
CA VAL A 647 15.20 -17.46 -11.65
C VAL A 647 15.50 -16.29 -10.70
N ALA A 648 16.67 -16.32 -10.07
CA ALA A 648 17.05 -15.37 -9.03
C ALA A 648 17.15 -13.94 -9.59
N GLY A 649 16.53 -12.97 -8.92
CA GLY A 649 16.48 -11.58 -9.41
C GLY A 649 15.76 -11.38 -10.76
N GLY A 650 15.12 -12.42 -11.29
CA GLY A 650 14.60 -12.41 -12.66
C GLY A 650 15.68 -12.50 -13.75
N GLU A 651 16.91 -12.86 -13.39
CA GLU A 651 18.03 -13.02 -14.33
C GLU A 651 18.09 -14.45 -14.88
N ILE A 652 18.04 -14.60 -16.20
CA ILE A 652 18.00 -15.90 -16.89
C ILE A 652 18.87 -15.88 -18.14
N THR A 653 19.62 -16.97 -18.37
CA THR A 653 20.45 -17.14 -19.57
C THR A 653 19.61 -17.61 -20.76
N PRO A 654 20.05 -17.34 -22.01
CA PRO A 654 19.40 -17.88 -23.20
C PRO A 654 19.25 -19.41 -23.18
N ASP A 655 20.26 -20.16 -22.75
CA ASP A 655 20.21 -21.63 -22.69
C ASP A 655 19.09 -22.13 -21.77
N LYS A 656 18.95 -21.51 -20.59
CA LYS A 656 17.86 -21.82 -19.65
C LYS A 656 16.49 -21.50 -20.24
N LEU A 657 16.37 -20.42 -21.03
CA LEU A 657 15.13 -20.11 -21.74
C LEU A 657 14.79 -21.18 -22.80
N ILE A 658 15.79 -21.68 -23.54
CA ILE A 658 15.62 -22.76 -24.53
C ILE A 658 15.15 -24.04 -23.84
N ILE A 659 15.76 -24.42 -22.72
CA ILE A 659 15.37 -25.60 -21.94
C ILE A 659 13.92 -25.46 -21.47
N ILE A 660 13.56 -24.33 -20.85
CA ILE A 660 12.17 -24.09 -20.40
C ILE A 660 11.20 -24.17 -21.57
N GLY A 661 11.50 -23.53 -22.71
CA GLY A 661 10.65 -23.56 -23.90
C GLY A 661 10.48 -24.97 -24.47
N THR A 662 11.55 -25.75 -24.51
CA THR A 662 11.55 -27.13 -25.00
C THR A 662 10.73 -28.05 -24.11
N VAL A 663 10.94 -27.98 -22.78
CA VAL A 663 10.17 -28.74 -21.80
C VAL A 663 8.69 -28.34 -21.85
N ALA A 664 8.38 -27.05 -21.88
CA ALA A 664 6.99 -26.59 -21.98
C ALA A 664 6.29 -27.15 -23.23
N LYS A 665 6.98 -27.16 -24.38
CA LYS A 665 6.43 -27.70 -25.63
C LYS A 665 6.28 -29.22 -25.59
N LYS A 666 7.28 -29.94 -25.08
CA LYS A 666 7.31 -31.41 -24.97
C LYS A 666 6.14 -31.96 -24.14
N TYR A 667 5.81 -31.28 -23.05
CA TYR A 667 4.75 -31.69 -22.12
C TYR A 667 3.44 -30.91 -22.31
N ASN A 668 3.32 -30.10 -23.36
CA ASN A 668 2.15 -29.26 -23.66
C ASN A 668 1.69 -28.38 -22.48
N LEU A 669 2.65 -27.70 -21.85
CA LEU A 669 2.43 -26.88 -20.66
C LEU A 669 2.03 -25.45 -21.05
N TYR A 670 1.00 -24.92 -20.39
CA TYR A 670 0.63 -23.51 -20.53
C TYR A 670 1.71 -22.63 -19.88
N THR A 671 2.23 -21.65 -20.60
CA THR A 671 3.30 -20.76 -20.15
C THR A 671 2.80 -19.36 -19.81
N LYS A 672 3.31 -18.80 -18.71
CA LYS A 672 3.00 -17.43 -18.28
C LYS A 672 4.13 -16.77 -17.52
N ILE A 673 4.41 -15.50 -17.83
CA ILE A 673 5.32 -14.68 -17.01
C ILE A 673 4.60 -14.25 -15.72
N THR A 674 5.25 -14.45 -14.58
CA THR A 674 4.75 -14.10 -13.26
C THR A 674 5.19 -12.70 -12.84
N GLY A 675 4.45 -12.09 -11.91
CA GLY A 675 4.84 -10.80 -11.30
C GLY A 675 6.12 -10.87 -10.44
N GLY A 676 6.72 -12.05 -10.27
CA GLY A 676 8.03 -12.25 -9.63
C GLY A 676 9.17 -12.45 -10.64
N GLN A 677 8.98 -12.08 -11.91
CA GLN A 677 9.98 -12.22 -12.98
C GLN A 677 10.41 -13.67 -13.24
N ARG A 678 9.44 -14.60 -13.22
CA ARG A 678 9.66 -16.02 -13.54
C ARG A 678 8.70 -16.54 -14.60
N ILE A 679 9.01 -17.67 -15.21
CA ILE A 679 8.14 -18.40 -16.14
C ILE A 679 7.44 -19.52 -15.39
N ASP A 680 6.11 -19.53 -15.45
CA ASP A 680 5.24 -20.56 -14.86
C ASP A 680 4.72 -21.48 -15.96
N MET A 681 4.90 -22.79 -15.77
CA MET A 681 4.44 -23.84 -16.68
C MET A 681 3.33 -24.64 -15.99
N PHE A 682 2.10 -24.52 -16.47
CA PHE A 682 0.92 -25.17 -15.89
C PHE A 682 0.48 -26.39 -16.71
N GLY A 683 -0.17 -27.35 -16.06
CA GLY A 683 -0.78 -28.51 -16.73
C GLY A 683 0.00 -29.80 -16.59
N ALA A 684 1.10 -29.81 -15.83
CA ALA A 684 1.90 -31.01 -15.60
C ALA A 684 1.08 -32.05 -14.83
N LYS A 685 0.99 -33.28 -15.34
CA LYS A 685 0.33 -34.38 -14.63
C LYS A 685 1.24 -34.84 -13.48
N LYS A 686 0.66 -35.43 -12.44
CA LYS A 686 1.38 -35.89 -11.24
C LYS A 686 2.60 -36.75 -11.59
N GLN A 687 2.38 -37.73 -12.46
CA GLN A 687 3.37 -38.68 -12.93
C GLN A 687 4.43 -38.08 -13.86
N ASP A 688 4.12 -36.97 -14.54
CA ASP A 688 5.04 -36.31 -15.47
C ASP A 688 6.04 -35.40 -14.73
N LEU A 689 5.75 -35.01 -13.48
CA LEU A 689 6.58 -34.12 -12.69
C LEU A 689 8.03 -34.62 -12.55
N LEU A 690 8.23 -35.94 -12.37
CA LEU A 690 9.57 -36.51 -12.25
C LEU A 690 10.41 -36.28 -13.52
N SER A 691 9.85 -36.58 -14.69
CA SER A 691 10.54 -36.41 -15.97
C SER A 691 10.79 -34.93 -16.28
N ILE A 692 9.80 -34.07 -16.04
CA ILE A 692 9.92 -32.63 -16.22
C ILE A 692 11.05 -32.05 -15.35
N TRP A 693 11.07 -32.37 -14.05
CA TRP A 693 12.11 -31.86 -13.16
C TRP A 693 13.48 -32.47 -13.42
N THR A 694 13.55 -33.71 -13.91
CA THR A 694 14.82 -34.32 -14.35
C THR A 694 15.45 -33.48 -15.45
N GLU A 695 14.71 -33.18 -16.53
CA GLU A 695 15.22 -32.37 -17.64
C GLU A 695 15.60 -30.94 -17.22
N ILE A 696 14.79 -30.31 -16.34
CA ILE A 696 15.06 -28.96 -15.82
C ILE A 696 16.33 -28.93 -14.96
N ILE A 697 16.55 -29.94 -14.10
CA ILE A 697 17.69 -30.02 -13.20
C ILE A 697 18.97 -30.39 -13.96
N GLU A 698 18.89 -31.28 -14.94
CA GLU A 698 20.00 -31.54 -15.87
C GLU A 698 20.45 -30.26 -16.59
N GLY A 699 19.51 -29.36 -16.88
CA GLY A 699 19.74 -28.01 -17.38
C GLY A 699 20.34 -26.99 -16.39
N GLY A 700 20.73 -27.43 -15.18
CA GLY A 700 21.34 -26.58 -14.15
C GLY A 700 20.35 -25.59 -13.49
N MET A 701 19.06 -25.92 -13.47
CA MET A 701 18.03 -25.15 -12.76
C MET A 701 17.57 -25.86 -11.49
N GLU A 702 17.01 -25.09 -10.56
CA GLU A 702 16.55 -25.58 -9.26
C GLU A 702 15.05 -25.28 -9.05
N SER A 703 14.46 -25.86 -8.01
CA SER A 703 13.09 -25.55 -7.60
C SER A 703 12.92 -24.07 -7.25
N GLY A 704 11.92 -23.43 -7.88
CA GLY A 704 11.49 -22.09 -7.50
C GLY A 704 10.81 -22.04 -6.14
N HIS A 705 10.47 -23.18 -5.52
CA HIS A 705 9.69 -23.29 -4.28
C HIS A 705 8.38 -22.48 -4.32
N ALA A 706 7.79 -22.37 -5.51
CA ALA A 706 6.58 -21.57 -5.70
C ALA A 706 5.34 -22.18 -5.04
N TYR A 707 5.38 -23.48 -4.69
CA TYR A 707 4.36 -24.20 -3.94
C TYR A 707 4.42 -23.91 -2.45
N ALA A 708 5.63 -23.77 -1.94
CA ALA A 708 5.94 -23.65 -0.53
C ALA A 708 5.44 -22.36 0.13
N LYS A 709 5.28 -22.43 1.45
CA LYS A 709 5.30 -21.28 2.36
C LYS A 709 6.75 -20.96 2.74
N SER A 710 7.49 -20.45 1.76
CA SER A 710 8.90 -20.09 1.86
C SER A 710 9.18 -18.78 1.12
N LEU A 711 10.45 -18.38 1.00
CA LEU A 711 10.84 -17.32 0.07
C LEU A 711 10.53 -17.74 -1.38
N ARG A 712 9.57 -17.04 -1.98
CA ARG A 712 9.12 -17.32 -3.34
C ARG A 712 9.88 -16.57 -4.42
N THR A 713 10.44 -15.39 -4.17
CA THR A 713 11.15 -14.57 -5.16
C THR A 713 11.68 -13.32 -4.49
N VAL A 714 12.78 -12.79 -5.01
CA VAL A 714 13.23 -11.41 -4.82
C VAL A 714 13.19 -10.73 -6.19
N LYS A 715 12.19 -9.87 -6.40
CA LYS A 715 12.03 -9.12 -7.67
C LYS A 715 13.10 -8.03 -7.75
N SER A 716 13.76 -7.83 -8.88
CA SER A 716 14.68 -6.71 -9.08
C SER A 716 14.39 -5.90 -10.33
N CYS A 717 14.75 -4.62 -10.31
CA CYS A 717 14.96 -3.88 -11.55
C CYS A 717 16.37 -4.14 -12.09
N VAL A 718 16.64 -3.70 -13.32
CA VAL A 718 17.96 -3.90 -13.95
C VAL A 718 19.09 -3.06 -13.34
N GLY A 719 18.80 -2.19 -12.35
CA GLY A 719 19.80 -1.50 -11.53
C GLY A 719 20.84 -0.71 -12.31
N THR A 720 22.02 -0.52 -11.72
CA THR A 720 23.21 0.06 -12.38
C THR A 720 23.74 -0.81 -13.53
N THR A 721 23.34 -2.08 -13.62
CA THR A 721 23.72 -2.98 -14.71
C THR A 721 23.27 -2.45 -16.08
N TRP A 722 22.08 -1.84 -16.17
CA TRP A 722 21.54 -1.33 -17.43
C TRP A 722 20.76 -0.02 -17.35
N CYS A 723 20.18 0.31 -16.19
CA CYS A 723 19.31 1.47 -16.07
C CYS A 723 20.14 2.75 -15.94
N ARG A 724 19.91 3.73 -16.81
CA ARG A 724 20.52 5.07 -16.69
C ARG A 724 20.19 5.84 -15.40
N PHE A 725 19.24 5.35 -14.61
CA PHE A 725 18.86 5.91 -13.30
C PHE A 725 19.26 5.01 -12.14
N GLY A 726 19.98 3.90 -12.40
CA GLY A 726 20.46 3.01 -11.36
C GLY A 726 21.46 3.74 -10.47
N ILE A 727 21.22 3.70 -9.16
CA ILE A 727 22.11 4.20 -8.12
C ILE A 727 22.90 3.03 -7.53
N GLY A 728 22.26 1.88 -7.30
CA GLY A 728 22.89 0.67 -6.81
C GLY A 728 22.65 -0.57 -7.68
N ASP A 729 23.49 -1.58 -7.48
CA ASP A 729 23.34 -2.90 -8.10
C ASP A 729 22.17 -3.67 -7.46
N SER A 730 20.97 -3.46 -8.01
CA SER A 730 19.79 -4.15 -7.52
C SER A 730 19.70 -5.60 -7.96
N VAL A 731 20.27 -5.97 -9.10
CA VAL A 731 20.22 -7.35 -9.61
C VAL A 731 21.12 -8.23 -8.76
N GLY A 732 22.38 -7.84 -8.58
CA GLY A 732 23.34 -8.60 -7.77
C GLY A 732 22.91 -8.69 -6.31
N MET A 733 22.33 -7.63 -5.73
CA MET A 733 21.78 -7.70 -4.37
C MET A 733 20.55 -8.63 -4.31
N ALA A 734 19.61 -8.56 -5.26
CA ALA A 734 18.46 -9.47 -5.29
C ALA A 734 18.86 -10.93 -5.44
N VAL A 735 19.84 -11.24 -6.30
CA VAL A 735 20.38 -12.60 -6.47
C VAL A 735 20.97 -13.10 -5.16
N ARG A 736 21.82 -12.32 -4.48
CA ARG A 736 22.41 -12.70 -3.18
C ARG A 736 21.34 -13.01 -2.14
N LEU A 737 20.31 -12.19 -2.03
CA LEU A 737 19.22 -12.40 -1.07
C LEU A 737 18.35 -13.61 -1.45
N GLU A 738 18.06 -13.79 -2.74
CA GLU A 738 17.26 -14.93 -3.17
C GLU A 738 17.99 -16.26 -3.00
N GLU A 739 19.30 -16.29 -3.24
CA GLU A 739 20.17 -17.46 -3.05
C GLU A 739 20.46 -17.73 -1.57
N ARG A 740 20.62 -16.70 -0.73
CA ARG A 740 20.75 -16.87 0.73
C ARG A 740 19.48 -17.47 1.32
N TYR A 741 18.33 -16.95 0.95
CA TYR A 741 17.07 -17.24 1.61
C TYR A 741 16.20 -18.29 0.90
N LYS A 742 16.72 -18.98 -0.10
CA LYS A 742 16.00 -20.07 -0.76
C LYS A 742 15.75 -21.22 0.22
N SER A 743 14.64 -21.93 0.02
CA SER A 743 14.14 -23.02 0.87
C SER A 743 13.64 -22.64 2.28
N ILE A 744 13.99 -21.48 2.84
CA ILE A 744 13.59 -21.15 4.22
C ILE A 744 12.07 -21.20 4.37
N ARG A 745 11.59 -22.11 5.22
CA ARG A 745 10.16 -22.24 5.53
C ARG A 745 9.76 -21.19 6.56
N ALA A 746 8.53 -20.73 6.44
CA ALA A 746 7.98 -19.67 7.26
C ALA A 746 6.49 -19.89 7.52
N PRO A 747 5.89 -19.20 8.52
CA PRO A 747 4.45 -19.30 8.78
C PRO A 747 3.60 -18.99 7.54
N HIS A 748 4.11 -18.17 6.62
CA HIS A 748 3.52 -17.95 5.30
C HIS A 748 4.59 -17.70 4.22
N LYS A 749 4.20 -17.68 2.94
CA LYS A 749 5.07 -17.31 1.81
C LYS A 749 5.61 -15.88 1.97
N ILE A 750 6.89 -15.70 1.62
CA ILE A 750 7.63 -14.44 1.69
C ILE A 750 8.02 -14.02 0.27
N LYS A 751 7.99 -12.72 -0.01
CA LYS A 751 8.50 -12.12 -1.25
C LYS A 751 9.41 -10.95 -0.89
N GLY A 752 10.52 -10.84 -1.59
CA GLY A 752 11.45 -9.72 -1.53
C GLY A 752 11.34 -8.81 -2.76
N GLY A 753 11.92 -7.61 -2.67
CA GLY A 753 12.14 -6.75 -3.84
C GLY A 753 13.35 -5.85 -3.65
N VAL A 754 14.14 -5.62 -4.70
CA VAL A 754 15.30 -4.73 -4.68
C VAL A 754 15.22 -3.77 -5.86
N SER A 755 15.08 -2.48 -5.55
CA SER A 755 15.10 -1.42 -6.56
C SER A 755 16.44 -0.68 -6.51
N GLY A 756 17.04 -0.46 -7.67
CA GLY A 756 18.29 0.27 -7.81
C GLY A 756 18.16 1.78 -7.69
N CYS A 757 16.94 2.32 -7.53
CA CYS A 757 16.69 3.73 -7.24
C CYS A 757 15.24 3.94 -6.73
N VAL A 758 14.92 5.18 -6.34
CA VAL A 758 13.60 5.62 -5.84
C VAL A 758 12.45 5.50 -6.84
N ARG A 759 12.72 5.22 -8.13
CA ARG A 759 11.67 4.94 -9.14
C ARG A 759 11.02 3.57 -8.95
N GLU A 760 11.65 2.71 -8.15
CA GLU A 760 10.95 1.62 -7.50
C GLU A 760 10.39 0.55 -8.46
N CYS A 761 11.04 0.31 -9.60
CA CYS A 761 10.53 -0.62 -10.61
C CYS A 761 10.37 -2.08 -10.11
N ALA A 762 10.99 -2.44 -8.98
CA ALA A 762 10.84 -3.75 -8.35
C ALA A 762 9.60 -3.88 -7.43
N GLU A 763 8.88 -2.81 -7.13
CA GLU A 763 7.77 -2.81 -6.15
C GLU A 763 8.19 -3.31 -4.76
N ALA A 764 9.46 -3.11 -4.38
CA ALA A 764 10.05 -3.36 -3.06
C ALA A 764 9.14 -2.91 -1.91
N GLN A 765 8.47 -1.76 -2.00
CA GLN A 765 7.59 -1.24 -0.95
C GLN A 765 6.25 -1.98 -0.80
N ASN A 766 6.00 -3.01 -1.60
CA ASN A 766 4.81 -3.86 -1.55
C ASN A 766 5.16 -5.34 -1.28
N LYS A 767 6.41 -5.60 -0.88
CA LYS A 767 6.93 -6.94 -0.60
C LYS A 767 7.06 -7.15 0.91
N ASP A 768 7.19 -8.41 1.33
CA ASP A 768 7.32 -8.74 2.75
C ASP A 768 8.61 -8.12 3.32
N PHE A 769 9.68 -8.01 2.50
CA PHE A 769 10.81 -7.11 2.69
C PHE A 769 11.22 -6.46 1.36
N GLY A 770 11.78 -5.25 1.41
CA GLY A 770 12.14 -4.48 0.22
C GLY A 770 13.37 -3.61 0.44
N LEU A 771 14.19 -3.46 -0.59
CA LEU A 771 15.37 -2.61 -0.58
C LEU A 771 15.27 -1.56 -1.68
N ILE A 772 15.60 -0.32 -1.36
CA ILE A 772 15.74 0.76 -2.35
C ILE A 772 17.13 1.36 -2.19
N ALA A 773 17.95 1.29 -3.24
CA ALA A 773 19.29 1.85 -3.23
C ALA A 773 19.27 3.38 -3.08
N THR A 774 20.21 3.87 -2.28
CA THR A 774 20.58 5.27 -2.09
C THR A 774 22.07 5.43 -2.39
N GLU A 775 22.57 6.65 -2.42
CA GLU A 775 24.02 6.90 -2.61
C GLU A 775 24.86 6.35 -1.44
N LYS A 776 24.25 6.17 -0.27
CA LYS A 776 24.92 5.72 0.97
C LYS A 776 24.75 4.22 1.25
N GLY A 777 23.91 3.52 0.49
CA GLY A 777 23.60 2.11 0.73
C GLY A 777 22.19 1.75 0.30
N PHE A 778 21.40 1.14 1.20
CA PHE A 778 20.03 0.73 0.96
C PHE A 778 19.09 1.17 2.08
N ASN A 779 17.94 1.73 1.70
CA ASN A 779 16.80 1.82 2.60
C ASN A 779 16.12 0.45 2.69
N VAL A 780 16.00 -0.10 3.90
CA VAL A 780 15.39 -1.41 4.19
C VAL A 780 13.95 -1.20 4.62
N PHE A 781 13.01 -1.79 3.91
CA PHE A 781 11.58 -1.76 4.18
C PHE A 781 11.04 -3.15 4.52
N VAL A 782 10.06 -3.24 5.43
CA VAL A 782 9.50 -4.50 5.92
C VAL A 782 7.99 -4.45 6.13
N GLY A 783 7.32 -5.60 6.10
CA GLY A 783 5.89 -5.69 6.41
C GLY A 783 4.95 -5.22 5.31
N GLY A 784 5.37 -5.26 4.04
CA GLY A 784 4.50 -5.02 2.89
C GLY A 784 3.73 -6.26 2.45
N ASN A 785 2.68 -6.07 1.64
CA ASN A 785 1.86 -7.17 1.15
C ASN A 785 1.08 -6.81 -0.13
N GLY A 786 1.44 -7.39 -1.28
CA GLY A 786 0.65 -7.27 -2.52
C GLY A 786 -0.54 -8.25 -2.65
N GLY A 787 -1.28 -8.50 -1.56
CA GLY A 787 -2.35 -9.51 -1.47
C GLY A 787 -3.77 -8.95 -1.39
N ALA A 788 -4.72 -9.75 -0.88
CA ALA A 788 -6.15 -9.41 -0.80
C ALA A 788 -6.45 -8.11 -0.02
N LYS A 789 -5.62 -7.80 0.97
CA LYS A 789 -5.57 -6.50 1.63
C LYS A 789 -4.18 -5.91 1.40
N PRO A 790 -3.98 -5.10 0.34
CA PRO A 790 -2.67 -4.56 0.03
C PRO A 790 -2.18 -3.65 1.15
N ARG A 791 -0.89 -3.68 1.44
CA ARG A 791 -0.25 -2.84 2.46
C ARG A 791 1.14 -2.45 2.00
N HIS A 792 1.47 -1.18 2.13
CA HIS A 792 2.85 -0.74 1.96
C HIS A 792 3.71 -1.22 3.12
N SER A 793 4.94 -1.61 2.81
CA SER A 793 5.95 -1.86 3.82
C SER A 793 6.34 -0.57 4.53
N GLU A 794 6.77 -0.68 5.77
CA GLU A 794 7.31 0.43 6.54
C GLU A 794 8.84 0.40 6.50
N LEU A 795 9.43 1.58 6.55
CA LEU A 795 10.87 1.73 6.58
C LEU A 795 11.42 1.19 7.91
N LEU A 796 12.30 0.20 7.86
CA LEU A 796 12.97 -0.36 9.03
C LEU A 796 14.23 0.43 9.37
N ALA A 797 15.14 0.58 8.41
CA ALA A 797 16.43 1.26 8.54
C ALA A 797 16.76 2.03 7.25
N LYS A 798 17.45 3.17 7.39
CA LYS A 798 17.85 4.04 6.26
C LYS A 798 19.34 3.90 5.97
N ASP A 799 19.71 4.10 4.71
CA ASP A 799 21.09 4.23 4.25
C ASP A 799 22.02 3.13 4.80
N VAL A 800 21.50 1.89 4.83
CA VAL A 800 22.19 0.73 5.37
C VAL A 800 23.31 0.30 4.40
N PRO A 801 24.57 0.20 4.85
CA PRO A 801 25.65 -0.33 4.03
C PRO A 801 25.29 -1.74 3.50
N PRO A 802 25.69 -2.11 2.27
CA PRO A 802 25.35 -3.41 1.69
C PRO A 802 25.67 -4.61 2.59
N ASP A 803 26.76 -4.54 3.37
CA ASP A 803 27.20 -5.62 4.27
C ASP A 803 26.27 -5.80 5.48
N ASP A 804 25.61 -4.74 5.93
CA ASP A 804 24.68 -4.75 7.09
C ASP A 804 23.25 -5.14 6.71
N VAL A 805 22.92 -5.14 5.41
CA VAL A 805 21.57 -5.50 4.92
C VAL A 805 21.22 -6.94 5.31
N VAL A 806 22.16 -7.87 5.12
CA VAL A 806 21.92 -9.30 5.38
C VAL A 806 21.69 -9.57 6.86
N PRO A 807 22.55 -9.13 7.81
CA PRO A 807 22.29 -9.29 9.24
C PRO A 807 20.93 -8.73 9.68
N ILE A 808 20.53 -7.55 9.19
CA ILE A 808 19.23 -6.96 9.52
C ILE A 808 18.07 -7.83 9.02
N LEU A 809 18.16 -8.34 7.78
CA LEU A 809 17.14 -9.22 7.22
C LEU A 809 17.11 -10.59 7.90
N ASP A 810 18.25 -11.15 8.29
CA ASP A 810 18.35 -12.40 9.05
C ASP A 810 17.58 -12.29 10.36
N ARG A 811 17.86 -11.25 11.15
CA ARG A 811 17.15 -10.94 12.41
C ARG A 811 15.66 -10.78 12.19
N TYR A 812 15.27 -9.99 11.18
CA TYR A 812 13.87 -9.74 10.84
C TYR A 812 13.12 -11.03 10.50
N LEU A 813 13.68 -11.84 9.60
CA LEU A 813 13.04 -13.07 9.12
C LEU A 813 13.00 -14.12 10.22
N ALA A 814 14.08 -14.32 10.98
CA ALA A 814 14.12 -15.26 12.11
C ALA A 814 13.10 -14.86 13.19
N PHE A 815 13.03 -13.57 13.55
CA PHE A 815 12.07 -13.08 14.54
C PHE A 815 10.62 -13.26 14.07
N TYR A 816 10.33 -13.00 12.80
CA TYR A 816 9.02 -13.28 12.18
C TYR A 816 8.67 -14.77 12.23
N ILE A 817 9.60 -15.64 11.81
CA ILE A 817 9.40 -17.10 11.77
C ILE A 817 9.05 -17.64 13.16
N ARG A 818 9.72 -17.13 14.20
CA ARG A 818 9.54 -17.52 15.60
C ARG A 818 8.21 -17.04 16.19
N THR A 819 7.80 -15.81 15.90
CA THR A 819 6.74 -15.14 16.68
C THR A 819 5.39 -15.03 15.96
N ALA A 820 5.36 -15.10 14.63
CA ALA A 820 4.10 -14.98 13.90
C ALA A 820 3.17 -16.20 14.10
N ASP A 821 1.86 -16.00 13.98
CA ASP A 821 0.89 -17.10 13.96
C ASP A 821 0.88 -17.82 12.60
N LYS A 822 0.24 -18.99 12.55
CA LYS A 822 0.07 -19.82 11.35
C LYS A 822 -0.59 -19.03 10.22
N LEU A 823 -0.03 -19.15 9.01
CA LEU A 823 -0.53 -18.48 7.81
C LEU A 823 -0.57 -16.93 7.91
N GLN A 824 0.07 -16.33 8.92
CA GLN A 824 0.11 -14.88 9.09
C GLN A 824 1.18 -14.28 8.17
N ARG A 825 0.82 -13.24 7.40
CA ARG A 825 1.78 -12.44 6.61
C ARG A 825 2.54 -11.47 7.50
N THR A 826 3.76 -11.10 7.10
CA THR A 826 4.60 -10.15 7.85
C THR A 826 3.88 -8.83 8.13
N ALA A 827 3.13 -8.29 7.16
CA ALA A 827 2.28 -7.12 7.32
C ALA A 827 1.35 -7.19 8.54
N ARG A 828 0.58 -8.28 8.67
CA ARG A 828 -0.37 -8.48 9.78
C ARG A 828 0.32 -8.86 11.07
N TRP A 829 1.51 -9.43 10.98
CA TRP A 829 2.33 -9.71 12.13
C TRP A 829 2.86 -8.41 12.76
N ILE A 830 3.41 -7.49 11.96
CA ILE A 830 3.87 -6.17 12.46
C ILE A 830 2.72 -5.37 13.07
N GLU A 831 1.54 -5.35 12.45
CA GLU A 831 0.36 -4.67 13.00
C GLU A 831 -0.06 -5.22 14.37
N ASN A 832 0.17 -6.50 14.62
CA ASN A 832 -0.18 -7.17 15.88
C ASN A 832 0.96 -7.15 16.90
N LEU A 833 2.17 -6.72 16.53
CA LEU A 833 3.26 -6.55 17.50
C LEU A 833 2.93 -5.38 18.42
N PRO A 834 3.08 -5.53 19.75
CA PRO A 834 2.97 -4.40 20.67
C PRO A 834 3.94 -3.30 20.27
N GLY A 835 3.45 -2.08 19.97
CA GLY A 835 4.29 -0.97 19.48
C GLY A 835 4.69 -1.05 18.00
N GLY A 836 4.21 -2.05 17.26
CA GLY A 836 4.35 -2.17 15.81
C GLY A 836 5.80 -2.13 15.31
N ILE A 837 6.05 -1.30 14.29
CA ILE A 837 7.39 -1.12 13.71
C ILE A 837 8.41 -0.56 14.72
N SER A 838 7.98 0.25 15.68
CA SER A 838 8.88 0.85 16.68
C SER A 838 9.47 -0.23 17.59
N TYR A 839 8.63 -1.12 18.11
CA TYR A 839 9.11 -2.26 18.90
C TYR A 839 9.99 -3.19 18.07
N LEU A 840 9.64 -3.43 16.80
CA LEU A 840 10.49 -4.23 15.93
C LEU A 840 11.90 -3.61 15.81
N ARG A 841 12.02 -2.30 15.57
CA ARG A 841 13.33 -1.61 15.52
C ARG A 841 14.14 -1.80 16.80
N GLU A 842 13.51 -1.60 17.97
CA GLU A 842 14.17 -1.81 19.26
C GLU A 842 14.72 -3.25 19.38
N VAL A 843 13.98 -4.26 18.92
CA VAL A 843 14.41 -5.66 19.01
C VAL A 843 15.53 -5.98 18.02
N ILE A 844 15.41 -5.60 16.74
CA ILE A 844 16.32 -6.09 15.68
C ILE A 844 17.46 -5.14 15.32
N LEU A 845 17.35 -3.84 15.63
CA LEU A 845 18.41 -2.85 15.40
C LEU A 845 19.15 -2.50 16.69
N GLU A 846 18.44 -2.38 17.81
CA GLU A 846 19.02 -1.97 19.10
C GLU A 846 19.29 -3.15 20.04
N ASP A 847 18.96 -4.37 19.61
CA ASP A 847 19.10 -5.61 20.37
C ASP A 847 18.52 -5.53 21.79
N LYS A 848 17.36 -4.88 21.95
CA LYS A 848 16.70 -4.65 23.25
C LYS A 848 16.49 -5.93 24.07
N LEU A 849 16.38 -7.09 23.41
CA LEU A 849 16.18 -8.38 24.07
C LEU A 849 17.48 -9.20 24.24
N GLY A 850 18.61 -8.77 23.65
CA GLY A 850 19.87 -9.50 23.68
C GLY A 850 19.85 -10.81 22.89
N ILE A 851 19.04 -10.89 21.81
CA ILE A 851 18.83 -12.13 21.03
C ILE A 851 19.27 -12.01 19.57
N CYS A 852 19.76 -10.85 19.12
CA CYS A 852 20.11 -10.66 17.70
C CYS A 852 21.12 -11.69 17.20
N LYS A 853 22.15 -12.00 18.01
CA LYS A 853 23.15 -13.01 17.68
C LYS A 853 22.53 -14.41 17.55
N ASP A 854 21.66 -14.81 18.48
CA ASP A 854 20.97 -16.10 18.41
C ASP A 854 20.07 -16.21 17.17
N LEU A 855 19.41 -15.10 16.78
CA LEU A 855 18.58 -15.03 15.58
C LEU A 855 19.42 -15.20 14.30
N GLU A 856 20.60 -14.58 14.25
CA GLU A 856 21.56 -14.75 13.15
C GLU A 856 22.11 -16.17 13.08
N GLU A 857 22.54 -16.75 14.21
CA GLU A 857 23.02 -18.13 14.29
C GLU A 857 21.94 -19.14 13.86
N GLN A 858 20.69 -18.90 14.26
CA GLN A 858 19.56 -19.71 13.83
C GLN A 858 19.33 -19.60 12.32
N MET A 859 19.39 -18.40 11.75
CA MET A 859 19.26 -18.21 10.31
C MET A 859 20.40 -18.90 9.55
N GLU A 860 21.63 -18.78 10.05
CA GLU A 860 22.82 -19.39 9.45
C GLU A 860 22.72 -20.93 9.41
N GLN A 861 22.19 -21.56 10.47
CA GLN A 861 21.91 -22.99 10.49
C GLN A 861 20.86 -23.40 9.44
N LEU A 862 19.82 -22.60 9.25
CA LEU A 862 18.76 -22.89 8.27
C LEU A 862 19.24 -22.76 6.83
N ILE A 863 20.02 -21.74 6.51
CA ILE A 863 20.52 -21.55 5.14
C ILE A 863 21.64 -22.55 4.80
N SER A 864 22.47 -22.92 5.78
CA SER A 864 23.56 -23.89 5.61
C SER A 864 23.06 -25.31 5.37
N SER A 865 21.79 -25.60 5.71
CA SER A 865 21.13 -26.89 5.49
C SER A 865 20.39 -26.98 4.15
N TYR A 866 20.59 -26.02 3.24
CA TYR A 866 19.93 -26.02 1.94
C TYR A 866 20.21 -27.29 1.11
N PHE A 867 19.15 -27.83 0.52
CA PHE A 867 19.19 -28.76 -0.59
C PHE A 867 18.02 -28.49 -1.54
N CYS A 868 18.15 -28.88 -2.81
CA CYS A 868 17.03 -28.83 -3.75
C CYS A 868 16.11 -30.03 -3.53
N GLU A 869 14.88 -29.78 -3.07
CA GLU A 869 13.89 -30.83 -2.76
C GLU A 869 13.63 -31.75 -3.98
N TRP A 870 13.55 -31.19 -5.19
CA TRP A 870 13.35 -31.98 -6.40
C TRP A 870 14.55 -32.85 -6.78
N THR A 871 15.78 -32.35 -6.58
CA THR A 871 16.99 -33.15 -6.77
C THR A 871 17.00 -34.34 -5.82
N GLU A 872 16.60 -34.13 -4.56
CA GLU A 872 16.52 -35.17 -3.54
C GLU A 872 15.38 -36.17 -3.76
N VAL A 873 14.28 -35.75 -4.40
CA VAL A 873 13.25 -36.66 -4.90
C VAL A 873 13.77 -37.51 -6.05
N ILE A 874 14.44 -36.88 -7.03
CA ILE A 874 14.97 -37.60 -8.19
C ILE A 874 16.04 -38.60 -7.74
N LYS A 875 16.89 -38.32 -6.76
CA LYS A 875 17.91 -39.30 -6.35
C LYS A 875 17.36 -40.49 -5.55
N ASN A 876 16.19 -40.38 -4.94
CA ASN A 876 15.67 -41.35 -3.99
C ASN A 876 14.48 -42.15 -4.55
N PRO A 877 14.62 -43.48 -4.79
CA PRO A 877 13.55 -44.33 -5.31
C PRO A 877 12.25 -44.31 -4.48
N ASP A 878 12.34 -44.30 -3.15
CA ASP A 878 11.17 -44.28 -2.26
C ASP A 878 10.40 -42.97 -2.40
N ARG A 879 11.10 -41.85 -2.59
CA ARG A 879 10.46 -40.55 -2.83
C ARG A 879 9.80 -40.48 -4.20
N ARG A 880 10.40 -41.08 -5.23
CA ARG A 880 9.83 -41.15 -6.59
C ARG A 880 8.48 -41.87 -6.60
N ALA A 881 8.34 -42.95 -5.83
CA ALA A 881 7.11 -43.75 -5.77
C ALA A 881 5.87 -42.92 -5.39
N TRP A 882 6.02 -41.84 -4.62
CA TRP A 882 4.89 -40.95 -4.26
C TRP A 882 4.24 -40.22 -5.43
N PHE A 883 4.91 -40.14 -6.57
CA PHE A 883 4.44 -39.45 -7.77
C PHE A 883 3.67 -40.34 -8.73
N GLU A 884 3.57 -41.65 -8.44
CA GLU A 884 2.67 -42.55 -9.14
C GLU A 884 1.20 -42.15 -8.93
N GLN A 885 0.37 -42.31 -9.96
CA GLN A 885 -1.06 -41.98 -9.88
C GLN A 885 -1.82 -43.01 -9.05
N PHE A 886 -1.56 -44.30 -9.28
CA PHE A 886 -2.22 -45.41 -8.60
C PHE A 886 -1.21 -46.40 -8.05
N SER A 887 -1.46 -46.93 -6.85
CA SER A 887 -0.56 -47.89 -6.20
C SER A 887 -0.74 -49.34 -6.68
N ASN A 888 -1.81 -49.63 -7.44
CA ASN A 888 -2.17 -50.98 -7.88
C ASN A 888 -2.10 -51.19 -9.40
N THR A 889 -1.78 -50.16 -10.19
CA THR A 889 -1.63 -50.26 -11.65
C THR A 889 -0.70 -49.19 -12.20
N LYS A 890 -0.06 -49.48 -13.34
CA LYS A 890 0.74 -48.50 -14.11
C LYS A 890 -0.10 -47.72 -15.13
N GLU A 891 -1.36 -48.10 -15.32
CA GLU A 891 -2.28 -47.37 -16.19
C GLU A 891 -2.60 -46.00 -15.60
N ASN A 892 -2.36 -44.93 -16.36
CA ASN A 892 -2.66 -43.57 -15.92
C ASN A 892 -3.94 -43.07 -16.60
N VAL A 893 -4.72 -42.26 -15.89
CA VAL A 893 -5.89 -41.57 -16.43
C VAL A 893 -5.60 -40.08 -16.61
N GLY A 894 -6.23 -39.49 -17.63
CA GLY A 894 -6.11 -38.05 -17.90
C GLY A 894 -6.74 -37.19 -16.80
N PRO A 895 -6.53 -35.86 -16.85
CA PRO A 895 -7.16 -34.94 -15.90
C PRO A 895 -8.70 -35.06 -15.89
N ALA A 896 -9.31 -34.86 -14.72
CA ALA A 896 -10.76 -34.95 -14.53
C ALA A 896 -11.57 -33.82 -15.20
N ILE A 897 -10.89 -32.84 -15.82
CA ILE A 897 -11.48 -31.71 -16.54
C ILE A 897 -10.93 -31.68 -17.95
N GLU A 898 -11.81 -31.69 -18.95
CA GLU A 898 -11.42 -31.57 -20.36
C GLU A 898 -10.70 -30.23 -20.63
N PRO A 899 -9.62 -30.23 -21.44
CA PRO A 899 -8.95 -29.01 -21.85
C PRO A 899 -9.78 -28.22 -22.86
N THR A 900 -9.53 -26.91 -22.90
CA THR A 900 -10.03 -25.98 -23.92
C THR A 900 -8.86 -25.14 -24.42
N GLU A 901 -8.78 -24.93 -25.73
CA GLU A 901 -7.77 -24.04 -26.34
C GLU A 901 -8.23 -22.59 -26.25
N GLU A 902 -7.38 -21.72 -25.70
CA GLU A 902 -7.62 -20.29 -25.64
C GLU A 902 -6.29 -19.52 -25.69
N ARG A 903 -6.21 -18.46 -26.48
CA ARG A 903 -4.97 -17.67 -26.69
C ARG A 903 -3.79 -18.53 -27.19
N GLY A 904 -4.08 -19.53 -28.03
CA GLY A 904 -3.07 -20.41 -28.63
C GLY A 904 -2.44 -21.43 -27.68
N GLN A 905 -3.01 -21.63 -26.48
CA GLN A 905 -2.53 -22.58 -25.48
C GLN A 905 -3.70 -23.35 -24.85
N GLU A 906 -3.43 -24.53 -24.29
CA GLU A 906 -4.45 -25.32 -23.57
C GLU A 906 -4.60 -24.84 -22.13
N ARG A 907 -5.84 -24.71 -21.67
CA ARG A 907 -6.18 -24.55 -20.25
C ARG A 907 -7.32 -25.50 -19.87
N PRO A 908 -7.55 -25.79 -18.58
CA PRO A 908 -8.73 -26.56 -18.21
C PRO A 908 -10.01 -25.81 -18.59
N SER A 909 -11.12 -26.52 -18.77
CA SER A 909 -12.45 -25.91 -18.83
C SER A 909 -12.85 -25.28 -17.48
N TYR A 910 -13.94 -24.50 -17.43
CA TYR A 910 -14.38 -23.88 -16.17
C TYR A 910 -14.93 -24.94 -15.20
N TRP A 911 -15.07 -24.60 -13.91
CA TRP A 911 -15.74 -25.52 -12.98
C TRP A 911 -17.25 -25.49 -13.18
N PRO A 912 -17.93 -26.62 -12.94
CA PRO A 912 -19.39 -26.63 -12.86
C PRO A 912 -19.86 -25.75 -11.70
N LYS A 913 -21.02 -25.12 -11.88
CA LYS A 913 -21.63 -24.28 -10.84
C LYS A 913 -22.06 -25.11 -9.63
N GLU A 914 -22.68 -26.27 -9.88
CA GLU A 914 -23.23 -27.15 -8.85
C GLU A 914 -22.29 -28.30 -8.46
N SER A 915 -22.39 -28.72 -7.19
CA SER A 915 -21.78 -29.95 -6.66
C SER A 915 -22.52 -31.19 -7.17
N ALA A 916 -21.87 -32.36 -7.13
CA ALA A 916 -22.57 -33.63 -7.27
C ALA A 916 -23.40 -33.90 -6.00
N LYS A 917 -24.72 -33.87 -6.13
CA LYS A 917 -25.71 -34.07 -5.04
C LYS A 917 -26.23 -35.51 -4.94
N GLU A 918 -25.62 -36.46 -5.68
CA GLU A 918 -25.96 -37.87 -5.57
C GLU A 918 -25.68 -38.39 -4.15
N ASP A 919 -26.56 -39.24 -3.62
CA ASP A 919 -26.36 -39.88 -2.33
C ASP A 919 -25.47 -41.13 -2.47
N PHE A 920 -24.17 -40.90 -2.51
CA PHE A 920 -23.16 -41.94 -2.63
C PHE A 920 -23.12 -42.86 -1.41
N ARG A 921 -23.35 -42.32 -0.21
CA ARG A 921 -23.38 -43.06 1.06
C ARG A 921 -24.58 -44.00 1.13
N GLY A 922 -25.74 -43.56 0.68
CA GLY A 922 -26.99 -44.35 0.67
C GLY A 922 -27.13 -45.31 -0.52
N THR A 923 -26.12 -45.41 -1.40
CA THR A 923 -26.19 -46.27 -2.59
C THR A 923 -26.36 -47.74 -2.20
N LYS A 924 -27.41 -48.38 -2.75
CA LYS A 924 -27.71 -49.80 -2.53
C LYS A 924 -27.09 -50.63 -3.64
N TRP A 925 -26.11 -51.46 -3.27
CA TRP A 925 -25.39 -52.34 -4.18
C TRP A 925 -26.11 -53.68 -4.36
N SER A 926 -26.12 -54.23 -5.57
CA SER A 926 -26.77 -55.52 -5.89
C SER A 926 -26.17 -56.69 -5.12
N SER A 927 -24.84 -56.68 -4.97
CA SER A 927 -24.07 -57.64 -4.19
C SER A 927 -22.74 -56.99 -3.77
N LEU A 928 -22.13 -57.47 -2.69
CA LEU A 928 -20.83 -57.00 -2.22
C LEU A 928 -19.93 -58.20 -1.91
N ALA A 929 -18.80 -58.30 -2.61
CA ALA A 929 -17.82 -59.36 -2.44
C ALA A 929 -16.47 -58.79 -2.02
N TRP A 930 -15.76 -59.52 -1.14
CA TRP A 930 -14.38 -59.21 -0.79
C TRP A 930 -13.46 -59.49 -1.98
N GLN A 931 -12.74 -58.48 -2.44
CA GLN A 931 -11.88 -58.56 -3.61
C GLN A 931 -10.50 -57.97 -3.28
N PRO A 932 -9.39 -58.59 -3.70
CA PRO A 932 -8.06 -58.02 -3.52
C PRO A 932 -7.93 -56.75 -4.38
N LEU A 933 -7.42 -55.67 -3.80
CA LEU A 933 -7.32 -54.37 -4.48
C LEU A 933 -5.87 -53.88 -4.63
N VAL A 934 -5.06 -53.99 -3.57
CA VAL A 934 -3.68 -53.48 -3.51
C VAL A 934 -2.88 -54.24 -2.45
N GLU A 935 -1.57 -54.39 -2.65
CA GLU A 935 -0.67 -55.01 -1.67
C GLU A 935 -0.54 -54.15 -0.40
N ALA A 936 -0.57 -54.80 0.77
CA ALA A 936 -0.43 -54.15 2.06
C ALA A 936 0.96 -53.49 2.25
N SER A 937 1.98 -54.02 1.57
CA SER A 937 3.36 -53.51 1.53
C SER A 937 3.47 -52.05 1.05
N LYS A 938 2.46 -51.56 0.32
CA LYS A 938 2.39 -50.18 -0.15
C LYS A 938 2.09 -49.17 0.95
N PHE A 939 1.54 -49.62 2.09
CA PHE A 939 1.10 -48.75 3.17
C PHE A 939 1.98 -48.87 4.40
N LYS A 940 2.29 -47.72 5.01
CA LYS A 940 3.01 -47.64 6.29
C LYS A 940 2.05 -47.25 7.41
N ASP A 941 2.23 -47.83 8.60
CA ASP A 941 1.44 -47.45 9.78
C ASP A 941 2.09 -46.25 10.47
N LEU A 942 1.82 -45.06 9.94
CA LEU A 942 2.39 -43.80 10.42
C LEU A 942 1.47 -43.12 11.45
N PRO A 943 2.02 -42.38 12.43
CA PRO A 943 1.20 -41.62 13.40
C PRO A 943 0.23 -40.61 12.75
N THR A 944 0.56 -40.13 11.56
CA THR A 944 -0.28 -39.20 10.79
C THR A 944 -1.26 -39.88 9.84
N GLY A 945 -1.22 -41.22 9.76
CA GLY A 945 -1.87 -42.04 8.74
C GLY A 945 -1.15 -42.03 7.38
N ASP A 946 -1.46 -43.03 6.56
CA ASP A 946 -0.96 -43.18 5.18
C ASP A 946 -2.12 -43.44 4.20
N SER A 947 -1.93 -43.07 2.93
CA SER A 947 -3.03 -43.09 1.96
C SER A 947 -2.57 -43.14 0.50
N HIS A 948 -3.29 -43.94 -0.30
CA HIS A 948 -3.01 -44.15 -1.72
C HIS A 948 -4.29 -44.20 -2.56
N ALA A 949 -4.21 -43.68 -3.78
CA ALA A 949 -5.25 -43.88 -4.79
C ALA A 949 -5.05 -45.23 -5.49
N THR A 950 -6.16 -45.88 -5.83
CA THR A 950 -6.20 -47.16 -6.55
C THR A 950 -7.24 -47.08 -7.66
N LYS A 951 -7.10 -47.92 -8.69
CA LYS A 951 -8.03 -48.01 -9.83
C LYS A 951 -8.68 -49.39 -9.89
N ARG A 952 -9.99 -49.42 -10.20
CA ARG A 952 -10.77 -50.63 -10.46
C ARG A 952 -11.78 -50.33 -11.58
N GLY A 953 -11.61 -50.95 -12.75
CA GLY A 953 -12.40 -50.57 -13.92
C GLY A 953 -12.12 -49.12 -14.33
N ASP A 954 -13.18 -48.34 -14.50
CA ASP A 954 -13.15 -46.87 -14.67
C ASP A 954 -13.17 -46.11 -13.33
N THR A 955 -13.40 -46.79 -12.21
CA THR A 955 -13.52 -46.17 -10.88
C THR A 955 -12.18 -45.98 -10.19
N GLN A 956 -12.01 -44.82 -9.54
CA GLN A 956 -10.89 -44.53 -8.66
C GLN A 956 -11.33 -44.58 -7.19
N LEU A 957 -10.55 -45.27 -6.35
CA LEU A 957 -10.80 -45.43 -4.92
C LEU A 957 -9.63 -44.87 -4.10
N ALA A 958 -9.93 -44.40 -2.90
CA ALA A 958 -8.95 -43.94 -1.91
C ALA A 958 -8.85 -44.98 -0.79
N VAL A 959 -7.65 -45.51 -0.54
CA VAL A 959 -7.40 -46.43 0.56
C VAL A 959 -6.51 -45.73 1.59
N PHE A 960 -6.86 -45.88 2.86
CA PHE A 960 -6.19 -45.25 4.00
C PHE A 960 -5.76 -46.33 5.00
N LYS A 961 -4.57 -46.19 5.58
CA LYS A 961 -4.09 -46.97 6.72
C LYS A 961 -3.88 -46.04 7.90
N VAL A 962 -4.62 -46.28 8.99
CA VAL A 962 -4.57 -45.44 10.19
C VAL A 962 -4.66 -46.34 11.42
N ARG A 963 -3.64 -46.30 12.28
CA ARG A 963 -3.58 -47.08 13.53
C ARG A 963 -3.83 -48.57 13.29
N GLY A 964 -3.15 -49.12 12.30
CA GLY A 964 -3.26 -50.54 11.91
C GLY A 964 -4.57 -50.94 11.23
N LYS A 965 -5.52 -50.02 11.00
CA LYS A 965 -6.80 -50.30 10.33
C LYS A 965 -6.84 -49.71 8.93
N TYR A 966 -7.51 -50.42 8.02
CA TYR A 966 -7.74 -49.97 6.65
C TYR A 966 -9.14 -49.38 6.48
N TYR A 967 -9.22 -48.33 5.68
CA TYR A 967 -10.46 -47.68 5.28
C TYR A 967 -10.42 -47.47 3.77
N CYS A 968 -11.55 -47.64 3.10
CA CYS A 968 -11.65 -47.38 1.67
C CYS A 968 -12.85 -46.48 1.37
N THR A 969 -12.65 -45.51 0.48
CA THR A 969 -13.70 -44.60 0.00
C THR A 969 -13.61 -44.45 -1.51
N GLN A 970 -14.59 -43.81 -2.13
CA GLN A 970 -14.38 -43.24 -3.48
C GLN A 970 -13.23 -42.21 -3.44
N GLN A 971 -12.52 -42.01 -4.56
CA GLN A 971 -11.46 -41.00 -4.68
C GLN A 971 -12.00 -39.59 -4.94
N MET A 972 -13.18 -39.49 -5.54
CA MET A 972 -13.80 -38.21 -5.94
C MET A 972 -14.42 -37.49 -4.74
N CYS A 973 -14.04 -36.22 -4.55
CA CYS A 973 -14.78 -35.27 -3.73
C CYS A 973 -15.98 -34.70 -4.53
N PRO A 974 -17.23 -34.90 -4.07
CA PRO A 974 -18.45 -34.47 -4.79
C PRO A 974 -18.57 -32.96 -5.01
N HIS A 975 -17.95 -32.11 -4.18
CA HIS A 975 -18.14 -30.66 -4.21
C HIS A 975 -17.80 -30.02 -5.57
N LYS A 976 -16.68 -30.43 -6.19
CA LYS A 976 -16.30 -30.02 -7.57
C LYS A 976 -15.81 -31.19 -8.41
N ARG A 977 -16.26 -32.40 -8.10
CA ARG A 977 -15.91 -33.63 -8.81
C ARG A 977 -14.39 -33.84 -8.92
N ALA A 978 -13.68 -33.53 -7.83
CA ALA A 978 -12.21 -33.55 -7.79
C ALA A 978 -11.70 -34.89 -7.24
N PHE A 979 -10.96 -35.64 -8.05
CA PHE A 979 -10.41 -36.96 -7.72
C PHE A 979 -9.12 -36.87 -6.91
N ALA A 980 -9.23 -36.62 -5.59
CA ALA A 980 -8.07 -36.30 -4.76
C ALA A 980 -8.18 -36.66 -3.28
N LEU A 981 -9.15 -37.48 -2.86
CA LEU A 981 -9.34 -37.76 -1.43
C LEU A 981 -8.15 -38.48 -0.80
N SER A 982 -7.46 -39.38 -1.51
CA SER A 982 -6.21 -40.01 -1.05
C SER A 982 -5.11 -39.01 -0.70
N ASP A 983 -5.14 -37.79 -1.25
CA ASP A 983 -4.11 -36.78 -1.05
C ASP A 983 -4.44 -35.84 0.12
N GLY A 984 -5.61 -36.02 0.72
CA GLY A 984 -6.11 -35.24 1.85
C GLY A 984 -5.32 -35.46 3.15
N LEU A 985 -5.51 -34.53 4.08
CA LEU A 985 -5.03 -34.69 5.46
C LEU A 985 -6.04 -35.53 6.23
N ILE A 986 -5.56 -36.60 6.84
CA ILE A 986 -6.34 -37.41 7.79
C ILE A 986 -6.41 -36.67 9.11
N GLY A 987 -7.60 -36.49 9.67
CA GLY A 987 -7.83 -35.84 10.94
C GLY A 987 -8.61 -36.71 11.91
N ASP A 988 -8.46 -36.47 13.20
CA ASP A 988 -9.21 -37.18 14.23
C ASP A 988 -9.71 -36.31 15.37
N ASP A 989 -10.70 -36.86 16.07
CA ASP A 989 -11.16 -36.43 17.37
C ASP A 989 -11.32 -37.68 18.22
N VAL A 990 -10.28 -37.98 19.01
CA VAL A 990 -10.22 -39.21 19.79
C VAL A 990 -11.30 -39.25 20.88
N ALA A 991 -11.63 -38.09 21.45
CA ALA A 991 -12.65 -37.98 22.50
C ALA A 991 -14.04 -38.39 22.00
N ASN A 992 -14.35 -38.08 20.73
CA ASN A 992 -15.62 -38.42 20.10
C ASN A 992 -15.54 -39.62 19.15
N ASN A 993 -14.40 -40.33 19.12
CA ASN A 993 -14.15 -41.48 18.25
C ASN A 993 -14.40 -41.18 16.75
N LYS A 994 -14.03 -39.97 16.29
CA LYS A 994 -14.16 -39.56 14.89
C LYS A 994 -12.83 -39.63 14.16
N LEU A 995 -12.89 -40.07 12.90
CA LEU A 995 -11.77 -40.11 11.98
C LEU A 995 -12.26 -39.66 10.60
N TRP A 996 -11.58 -38.70 9.99
CA TRP A 996 -11.98 -38.16 8.68
C TRP A 996 -10.80 -37.91 7.76
N VAL A 997 -11.11 -37.74 6.47
CA VAL A 997 -10.19 -37.17 5.49
C VAL A 997 -10.67 -35.80 5.06
N SER A 998 -9.78 -34.81 5.05
CA SER A 998 -10.05 -33.47 4.54
C SER A 998 -9.68 -33.36 3.07
N CYS A 999 -10.64 -33.05 2.20
CA CYS A 999 -10.41 -32.87 0.77
C CYS A 999 -9.32 -31.80 0.53
N PRO A 1000 -8.28 -32.10 -0.27
CA PRO A 1000 -7.16 -31.19 -0.47
C PRO A 1000 -7.53 -29.85 -1.09
N PHE A 1001 -8.54 -29.85 -1.99
CA PHE A 1001 -9.01 -28.67 -2.70
C PHE A 1001 -9.97 -27.80 -1.88
N HIS A 1002 -10.93 -28.43 -1.20
CA HIS A 1002 -12.12 -27.75 -0.68
C HIS A 1002 -12.26 -27.84 0.84
N LYS A 1003 -11.36 -28.58 1.52
CA LYS A 1003 -11.36 -28.82 2.97
C LYS A 1003 -12.72 -29.33 3.49
N ARG A 1004 -13.38 -30.17 2.70
CA ARG A 1004 -14.56 -30.97 3.09
C ARG A 1004 -14.10 -32.20 3.86
N ASN A 1005 -14.63 -32.40 5.06
CA ASN A 1005 -14.15 -33.43 5.99
C ASN A 1005 -15.10 -34.62 5.95
N TYR A 1006 -14.69 -35.72 5.32
CA TYR A 1006 -15.51 -36.92 5.18
C TYR A 1006 -15.11 -37.99 6.19
N GLU A 1007 -16.06 -38.47 6.98
CA GLU A 1007 -15.79 -39.50 7.99
C GLU A 1007 -15.42 -40.84 7.33
N LEU A 1008 -14.34 -41.46 7.81
CA LEU A 1008 -13.78 -42.69 7.23
C LEU A 1008 -14.40 -43.97 7.80
N GLY A 1009 -15.00 -43.92 8.98
CA GLY A 1009 -15.54 -45.10 9.67
C GLY A 1009 -16.65 -44.77 10.66
N GLY A 1010 -17.17 -45.79 11.33
CA GLY A 1010 -18.30 -45.65 12.27
C GLY A 1010 -19.66 -45.60 11.58
N ALA A 1011 -20.71 -45.28 12.34
CA ALA A 1011 -22.08 -45.19 11.82
C ALA A 1011 -22.25 -44.07 10.78
N ASP A 1012 -21.43 -43.02 10.89
CA ASP A 1012 -21.46 -41.84 10.01
C ASP A 1012 -20.45 -41.91 8.86
N ALA A 1013 -19.84 -43.08 8.60
CA ALA A 1013 -18.90 -43.26 7.49
C ALA A 1013 -19.48 -42.71 6.17
N GLY A 1014 -18.68 -41.89 5.49
CA GLY A 1014 -19.03 -41.20 4.24
C GLY A 1014 -19.75 -39.86 4.42
N LYS A 1015 -20.23 -39.52 5.62
CA LYS A 1015 -20.83 -38.21 5.91
C LYS A 1015 -19.76 -37.12 5.85
N CYS A 1016 -20.12 -35.97 5.26
CA CYS A 1016 -19.30 -34.78 5.34
C CYS A 1016 -19.64 -34.00 6.62
N GLY A 1017 -18.70 -33.92 7.56
CA GLY A 1017 -18.94 -33.29 8.87
C GLY A 1017 -19.10 -31.77 8.83
N ASN A 1018 -18.88 -31.11 7.69
CA ASN A 1018 -18.96 -29.67 7.53
C ASN A 1018 -19.74 -29.19 6.30
N ASP A 1019 -20.49 -30.09 5.63
CA ASP A 1019 -21.39 -29.76 4.52
C ASP A 1019 -22.36 -30.92 4.27
N ASP A 1020 -23.55 -30.86 4.85
CA ASP A 1020 -24.54 -31.94 4.77
C ASP A 1020 -25.09 -32.17 3.35
N GLN A 1021 -24.77 -31.29 2.39
CA GLN A 1021 -25.21 -31.44 0.98
C GLN A 1021 -24.39 -32.43 0.18
N VAL A 1022 -23.24 -32.88 0.71
CA VAL A 1022 -22.33 -33.81 0.02
C VAL A 1022 -21.96 -34.96 0.94
N ASN A 1023 -21.86 -36.16 0.37
CA ASN A 1023 -21.39 -37.34 1.07
C ASN A 1023 -20.58 -38.23 0.11
N ILE A 1024 -19.90 -39.25 0.60
CA ILE A 1024 -19.10 -40.16 -0.20
C ILE A 1024 -19.43 -41.62 0.10
N ALA A 1025 -19.25 -42.48 -0.90
CA ALA A 1025 -19.27 -43.93 -0.72
C ALA A 1025 -18.06 -44.39 0.08
N THR A 1026 -18.31 -45.32 1.01
CA THR A 1026 -17.28 -46.01 1.79
C THR A 1026 -17.43 -47.51 1.64
N PHE A 1027 -16.31 -48.21 1.72
CA PHE A 1027 -16.22 -49.65 1.52
C PHE A 1027 -15.40 -50.28 2.66
N PRO A 1028 -15.89 -51.37 3.28
CA PRO A 1028 -15.09 -52.13 4.23
C PRO A 1028 -13.76 -52.59 3.60
N ALA A 1029 -12.66 -52.43 4.33
CA ALA A 1029 -11.33 -52.82 3.89
C ALA A 1029 -10.59 -53.55 5.02
N GLU A 1030 -9.88 -54.63 4.68
CA GLU A 1030 -9.09 -55.42 5.63
C GLU A 1030 -7.82 -55.98 4.96
N GLU A 1031 -6.73 -56.07 5.71
CA GLU A 1031 -5.55 -56.83 5.31
C GLU A 1031 -5.76 -58.31 5.65
N ARG A 1032 -5.33 -59.20 4.75
CA ARG A 1032 -5.39 -60.66 4.94
C ARG A 1032 -3.99 -61.27 4.94
N ASP A 1033 -3.91 -62.51 5.41
CA ASP A 1033 -2.64 -63.25 5.58
C ASP A 1033 -1.84 -63.45 4.28
N ASP A 1034 -2.47 -63.27 3.11
CA ASP A 1034 -1.82 -63.31 1.80
C ASP A 1034 -1.08 -61.99 1.45
N GLY A 1035 -1.09 -61.00 2.34
CA GLY A 1035 -0.41 -59.71 2.18
C GLY A 1035 -1.18 -58.70 1.31
N TRP A 1036 -2.44 -58.99 0.99
CA TRP A 1036 -3.31 -58.09 0.22
C TRP A 1036 -4.31 -57.34 1.10
N VAL A 1037 -4.59 -56.10 0.71
CA VAL A 1037 -5.74 -55.34 1.21
C VAL A 1037 -6.95 -55.71 0.35
N TYR A 1038 -7.90 -56.37 0.99
CA TYR A 1038 -9.19 -56.70 0.42
C TYR A 1038 -10.18 -55.57 0.69
N VAL A 1039 -10.98 -55.24 -0.32
CA VAL A 1039 -12.07 -54.27 -0.20
C VAL A 1039 -13.37 -54.95 -0.62
N LYS A 1040 -14.43 -54.72 0.14
CA LYS A 1040 -15.75 -55.26 -0.15
C LYS A 1040 -16.46 -54.39 -1.19
N LEU A 1041 -16.41 -54.80 -2.45
CA LEU A 1041 -16.86 -54.02 -3.61
C LEU A 1041 -18.01 -54.73 -4.36
N PRO A 1042 -18.86 -53.98 -5.07
CA PRO A 1042 -19.86 -54.53 -5.99
C PRO A 1042 -19.22 -55.02 -7.31
N PRO A 1043 -20.02 -55.61 -8.24
CA PRO A 1043 -19.59 -55.83 -9.61
C PRO A 1043 -19.02 -54.55 -10.25
N VAL A 1044 -18.02 -54.69 -11.12
CA VAL A 1044 -17.27 -53.56 -11.68
C VAL A 1044 -18.18 -52.65 -12.51
N GLU A 1045 -19.09 -53.23 -13.28
CA GLU A 1045 -20.05 -52.49 -14.11
C GLU A 1045 -20.99 -51.63 -13.27
N GLU A 1046 -21.42 -52.15 -12.11
CA GLU A 1046 -22.26 -51.41 -11.17
C GLU A 1046 -21.45 -50.30 -10.48
N LEU A 1047 -20.22 -50.60 -10.05
CA LEU A 1047 -19.30 -49.62 -9.46
C LEU A 1047 -19.06 -48.44 -10.41
N ASP A 1048 -18.72 -48.73 -11.67
CA ASP A 1048 -18.42 -47.74 -12.70
C ASP A 1048 -19.66 -46.91 -13.08
N SER A 1049 -20.86 -47.51 -13.07
CA SER A 1049 -22.11 -46.76 -13.32
C SER A 1049 -22.40 -45.66 -12.28
N VAL A 1050 -21.88 -45.83 -11.05
CA VAL A 1050 -22.08 -44.88 -9.96
C VAL A 1050 -20.88 -43.96 -9.81
N LEU A 1051 -19.66 -44.50 -9.78
CA LEU A 1051 -18.42 -43.82 -9.38
C LEU A 1051 -17.37 -43.69 -10.49
N GLY A 1052 -17.68 -44.15 -11.72
CA GLY A 1052 -16.75 -44.15 -12.84
C GLY A 1052 -16.17 -42.76 -13.15
N THR A 1053 -14.87 -42.72 -13.44
CA THR A 1053 -14.15 -41.48 -13.74
C THR A 1053 -14.74 -40.76 -14.96
N GLU A 1054 -15.06 -41.48 -16.02
CA GLU A 1054 -15.61 -40.90 -17.25
C GLU A 1054 -17.04 -40.37 -17.08
N LYS A 1055 -17.84 -40.95 -16.17
CA LYS A 1055 -19.16 -40.40 -15.79
C LYS A 1055 -19.02 -39.01 -15.18
N TRP A 1056 -18.04 -38.83 -14.29
CA TRP A 1056 -17.91 -37.62 -13.48
C TRP A 1056 -16.96 -36.56 -14.05
N LYS A 1057 -16.30 -36.87 -15.16
CA LYS A 1057 -15.42 -35.96 -15.88
C LYS A 1057 -16.15 -34.68 -16.29
N ILE A 1058 -15.52 -33.54 -16.03
CA ILE A 1058 -16.06 -32.23 -16.38
C ILE A 1058 -15.78 -31.99 -17.86
N ARG A 1059 -16.85 -31.98 -18.67
CA ARG A 1059 -16.78 -31.76 -20.11
C ARG A 1059 -16.79 -30.26 -20.45
N LYS A 1060 -16.22 -29.87 -21.58
CA LYS A 1060 -16.14 -28.44 -21.93
C LYS A 1060 -17.52 -27.78 -22.10
N ASP A 1061 -18.48 -28.54 -22.61
CA ASP A 1061 -19.85 -28.12 -22.96
C ASP A 1061 -20.79 -27.99 -21.75
N GLU A 1062 -20.48 -28.61 -20.61
CA GLU A 1062 -21.21 -28.38 -19.35
C GLU A 1062 -20.78 -27.08 -18.63
N THR A 1063 -19.80 -26.35 -19.17
CA THR A 1063 -19.23 -25.16 -18.54
C THR A 1063 -19.51 -23.91 -19.35
N ALA A 1064 -19.93 -22.82 -18.69
CA ALA A 1064 -20.22 -21.56 -19.36
C ALA A 1064 -18.98 -20.66 -19.41
N ASP A 1065 -18.69 -20.10 -20.58
CA ASP A 1065 -17.68 -19.05 -20.74
C ASP A 1065 -18.20 -17.73 -20.12
N PRO A 1066 -17.58 -17.22 -19.05
CA PRO A 1066 -18.03 -15.99 -18.40
C PRO A 1066 -17.82 -14.74 -19.28
N PHE A 1067 -16.96 -14.81 -20.30
CA PHE A 1067 -16.64 -13.69 -21.17
C PHE A 1067 -17.49 -13.65 -22.44
N GLU A 1068 -18.28 -14.68 -22.75
CA GLU A 1068 -19.06 -14.75 -23.99
C GLU A 1068 -19.95 -13.51 -24.22
N LYS A 1069 -20.60 -13.02 -23.15
CA LYS A 1069 -21.41 -11.78 -23.21
C LYS A 1069 -20.55 -10.53 -23.44
N MET A 1070 -19.39 -10.47 -22.81
CA MET A 1070 -18.45 -9.36 -22.96
C MET A 1070 -17.88 -9.34 -24.37
N ASP A 1071 -17.42 -10.49 -24.87
CA ASP A 1071 -16.89 -10.65 -26.21
C ASP A 1071 -17.92 -10.28 -27.26
N LYS A 1072 -19.19 -10.70 -27.11
CA LYS A 1072 -20.29 -10.24 -27.97
C LYS A 1072 -20.47 -8.71 -27.94
N LYS A 1073 -20.34 -8.08 -26.77
CA LYS A 1073 -20.48 -6.61 -26.62
C LYS A 1073 -19.30 -5.83 -27.21
N ILE A 1074 -18.09 -6.39 -27.13
CA ILE A 1074 -16.86 -5.77 -27.64
C ILE A 1074 -16.68 -6.08 -29.13
N LYS A 1075 -17.30 -7.15 -29.65
CA LYS A 1075 -17.29 -7.51 -31.07
C LYS A 1075 -17.90 -6.38 -31.91
N GLY A 1076 -17.02 -5.58 -32.53
CA GLY A 1076 -17.38 -4.39 -33.32
C GLY A 1076 -16.79 -3.08 -32.81
N MET A 1077 -16.29 -3.03 -31.56
CA MET A 1077 -15.51 -1.89 -31.06
C MET A 1077 -14.12 -1.89 -31.74
N LYS A 1078 -13.71 -0.75 -32.30
CA LYS A 1078 -12.40 -0.58 -32.95
C LYS A 1078 -11.27 -0.61 -31.92
N GLY A 1079 -10.81 -1.80 -31.57
CA GLY A 1079 -9.51 -2.04 -30.94
C GLY A 1079 -8.51 -2.60 -31.97
N ARG A 1080 -7.20 -2.40 -31.76
CA ARG A 1080 -6.19 -3.12 -32.54
C ARG A 1080 -6.37 -4.61 -32.26
N LYS A 1081 -6.75 -5.40 -33.27
CA LYS A 1081 -6.72 -6.86 -33.14
C LYS A 1081 -5.27 -7.26 -32.83
N PRO A 1082 -5.02 -8.16 -31.86
CA PRO A 1082 -3.70 -8.78 -31.76
C PRO A 1082 -3.44 -9.49 -33.10
N LEU A 1083 -2.43 -9.01 -33.83
CA LEU A 1083 -1.96 -9.67 -35.05
C LEU A 1083 -1.24 -10.93 -34.59
N PHE A 1084 -1.85 -12.09 -34.85
CA PHE A 1084 -1.18 -13.39 -34.74
C PHE A 1084 -0.35 -13.72 -36.00
N GLU A 1085 -0.40 -12.84 -37.00
CA GLU A 1085 0.39 -12.92 -38.21
C GLU A 1085 1.63 -12.04 -38.08
N SER A 1086 2.76 -12.56 -38.56
CA SER A 1086 4.01 -11.80 -38.65
C SER A 1086 3.79 -10.49 -39.40
N HIS A 1087 4.48 -9.43 -38.96
CA HIS A 1087 4.54 -8.18 -39.71
C HIS A 1087 5.34 -8.31 -41.03
N LEU A 1088 5.99 -9.45 -41.27
CA LEU A 1088 6.74 -9.74 -42.49
C LEU A 1088 5.90 -10.55 -43.47
N PRO A 1089 5.73 -10.08 -44.73
CA PRO A 1089 5.05 -10.85 -45.78
C PRO A 1089 5.71 -12.21 -46.02
N GLY A 1090 4.91 -13.28 -46.07
CA GLY A 1090 5.40 -14.63 -46.36
C GLY A 1090 6.14 -15.35 -45.21
N ALA A 1091 6.16 -14.77 -44.00
CA ALA A 1091 6.80 -15.41 -42.85
C ALA A 1091 6.03 -16.65 -42.35
N LYS A 1092 6.77 -17.60 -41.75
CA LYS A 1092 6.25 -18.92 -41.29
C LYS A 1092 5.31 -18.85 -40.07
N GLY A 1093 5.07 -17.65 -39.52
CA GLY A 1093 4.33 -17.45 -38.27
C GLY A 1093 5.05 -18.02 -37.05
N GLU A 1094 4.52 -17.79 -35.84
CA GLU A 1094 5.14 -18.26 -34.59
C GLU A 1094 5.42 -19.77 -34.59
N LYS A 1095 4.40 -20.60 -34.86
CA LYS A 1095 4.53 -22.07 -34.86
C LYS A 1095 5.52 -22.56 -35.93
N GLY A 1096 5.44 -22.03 -37.15
CA GLY A 1096 6.30 -22.45 -38.24
C GLY A 1096 7.76 -22.03 -38.05
N THR A 1097 8.00 -20.83 -37.51
CA THR A 1097 9.34 -20.36 -37.16
C THR A 1097 9.92 -21.17 -35.99
N ALA A 1098 9.17 -21.39 -34.92
CA ALA A 1098 9.63 -22.19 -33.79
C ALA A 1098 9.94 -23.65 -34.18
N ASN A 1099 9.10 -24.28 -35.01
CA ASN A 1099 9.39 -25.62 -35.53
C ASN A 1099 10.60 -25.63 -36.45
N PHE A 1100 10.76 -24.59 -37.27
CA PHE A 1100 11.94 -24.46 -38.12
C PHE A 1100 13.21 -24.33 -37.28
N ILE A 1101 13.20 -23.53 -36.21
CA ILE A 1101 14.30 -23.33 -35.23
C ILE A 1101 14.59 -24.60 -34.40
N LEU A 1102 13.65 -25.52 -34.24
CA LEU A 1102 13.91 -26.78 -33.50
C LEU A 1102 14.38 -27.92 -34.41
N ALA A 1103 14.47 -27.69 -35.72
CA ALA A 1103 14.76 -28.70 -36.72
C ALA A 1103 16.12 -28.50 -37.44
N GLY A 1104 17.06 -27.72 -36.87
CA GLY A 1104 18.37 -27.43 -37.47
C GLY A 1104 18.39 -26.56 -38.75
N GLY A 1105 17.29 -25.89 -39.13
CA GLY A 1105 17.11 -25.10 -40.36
C GLY A 1105 18.00 -23.86 -40.63
N GLU A 1106 18.72 -23.27 -39.68
CA GLU A 1106 19.79 -22.28 -39.91
C GLU A 1106 21.11 -22.93 -39.54
N ARG A 1107 21.77 -23.52 -40.54
CA ARG A 1107 23.22 -23.62 -40.48
C ARG A 1107 23.80 -22.22 -40.54
N ALA A 1108 24.00 -21.58 -39.39
CA ALA A 1108 24.79 -20.36 -39.28
C ALA A 1108 26.29 -20.70 -39.34
N SER A 1109 27.09 -19.78 -39.89
CA SER A 1109 28.51 -19.94 -40.25
C SER A 1109 29.50 -20.30 -39.13
N ASN A 1110 29.03 -20.45 -37.88
CA ASN A 1110 29.86 -20.72 -36.70
C ASN A 1110 29.53 -22.05 -35.99
N GLY A 1111 28.78 -22.96 -36.62
CA GLY A 1111 28.67 -24.35 -36.14
C GLY A 1111 27.91 -24.56 -34.82
N MET A 1112 27.07 -23.61 -34.39
CA MET A 1112 26.07 -23.91 -33.36
C MET A 1112 24.87 -24.57 -34.05
N ASP A 1113 24.80 -25.89 -33.90
CA ASP A 1113 23.63 -26.71 -34.22
C ASP A 1113 22.54 -26.35 -33.20
N TRP A 1114 21.36 -25.97 -33.68
CA TRP A 1114 20.19 -25.70 -32.84
C TRP A 1114 19.09 -26.74 -33.06
#